data_AF-A0A6I9P7W7-F1
#
_entry.id   AF-A0A6I9P7W7-F1
#
_cell.length_a   1.000
_cell.length_b   1.000
_cell.length_c   1.000
_cell.angle_alpha   90.00
_cell.angle_beta   90.00
_cell.angle_gamma   90.00
#
_symmetry.space_group_name_H-M   'P 1'
#
loop_
_entity.id
_entity.type
_entity.pdbx_description
1 polymer ?
#
loop_
_entity_poly.entity_id
_entity_poly.type
_entity_poly.pdbx_seq_one_letter_code
_entity_poly.pdbx_strand_id
1 'polypeptide(L)'
;IGALSAKSDGTGQNDDGELTFLGRVLAHLPVDLCLGKMIVLGHIFGCLDECLIIAASHSQKSFFAIPSMQQLAGHRSKLAFAQGAQSDSISFVNAFKAWHSSKKKGQLRHPKDELDWGKENFIQIKRIKEVAELYEDLKKRVSQFNIHVPQSPQTLDYTGAHRQKFILQVVIAGAHYPHYFVQGEIDEDLASRELSGFNPRTTVMVRNLPPYSFLYYKQLQSLFRLCGQVKAISFDSSRAYVEFYRTSQDSGVLPEVSLALLLPQQSAPLELSVFPIEQIEILAEGRSITHMKAARVNVDFQNQTVCPVGVVSGAVDPEKLPPNHLFVVNVTEVVEVGHFWGFQADEASLAKQRRLTAEINSCTLQPVTVSLYPNLLCLAPYSETNEQNMYYRAKILHMRGTTVEVFFLDFGNTGVVSCSGLRELPPNLQSHPFQAQEFQVTAMRPSAQSIILGNQWSSRARDRFITLVKGRSLVVSLYSILHGVMRVQLLIDTETSNTSAVDILVEEEHAMKAEESFDSKQNHEIIMSLYKDMERGTYVPNAASSSWNDRKREEKEIIDDLLTHFAKGRHSKTKVNLYGPHSPNKISFYSLSHRTSYKTVCIERSSINSLALNDSPHYKHQRMLVAGSVSVNATGTRILLRETTMMPDVPGLPALLTMLFTPIMELRTDEERTCYTGALCGLGWYGQKQEGILAEHDIELAFDVKFDVEDITEINALRVAVNRLVCEGPNGTIHLGPDRISQLQEDCRDRLIRLFTKSPPREEGPQVFFEKPEKWNQVDPALKMDIVEPEGGKTGRVLFQLHSVTLLNS
;
A
#
# COMPACT_ATOMS: atom_id res chain seq x y z
N ILE A 1 24.60 16.13 -9.83
CA ILE A 1 23.43 16.70 -10.57
C ILE A 1 23.56 16.55 -12.09
N GLY A 2 24.77 16.51 -12.68
CA GLY A 2 24.94 16.31 -14.13
C GLY A 2 24.80 17.60 -14.96
N ALA A 3 24.76 18.75 -14.31
CA ALA A 3 24.68 20.07 -14.95
C ALA A 3 26.01 20.50 -15.61
N LEU A 4 27.12 19.99 -15.08
CA LEU A 4 28.47 20.25 -15.57
C LEU A 4 29.08 18.92 -16.01
N SER A 5 29.91 18.99 -17.04
CA SER A 5 30.70 17.86 -17.51
C SER A 5 31.82 17.53 -16.53
N ALA A 6 32.01 16.24 -16.26
CA ALA A 6 33.17 15.75 -15.53
C ALA A 6 34.36 15.70 -16.49
N LYS A 7 35.23 16.72 -16.49
CA LYS A 7 36.55 16.61 -17.13
C LYS A 7 37.48 15.87 -16.17
N SER A 8 38.03 14.72 -16.59
CA SER A 8 39.18 14.07 -15.93
C SER A 8 40.36 13.95 -16.89
N ASP A 9 40.65 14.98 -17.67
CA ASP A 9 41.94 15.04 -18.34
C ASP A 9 42.91 15.61 -17.30
N GLY A 10 43.89 14.81 -16.87
CA GLY A 10 44.89 15.12 -15.84
C GLY A 10 45.80 16.34 -16.11
N THR A 11 45.39 17.21 -17.02
CA THR A 11 45.97 18.52 -17.31
C THR A 11 45.01 19.60 -16.82
N GLY A 12 45.21 20.05 -15.58
CA GLY A 12 44.36 21.03 -14.89
C GLY A 12 44.31 22.39 -15.58
N GLN A 13 43.38 22.56 -16.53
CA GLN A 13 43.16 23.84 -17.20
C GLN A 13 41.71 24.33 -17.25
N ASN A 14 40.75 23.69 -16.57
CA ASN A 14 39.44 24.28 -16.26
C ASN A 14 38.74 23.48 -15.15
N ASP A 15 38.79 23.97 -13.91
CA ASP A 15 38.25 23.27 -12.73
C ASP A 15 36.70 23.24 -12.68
N ASP A 16 36.02 24.06 -13.48
CA ASP A 16 34.56 24.27 -13.40
C ASP A 16 33.71 23.44 -14.38
N GLY A 17 34.33 22.68 -15.29
CA GLY A 17 33.62 21.91 -16.33
C GLY A 17 32.83 22.77 -17.34
N GLU A 18 32.24 22.13 -18.36
CA GLU A 18 31.35 22.77 -19.34
C GLU A 18 29.88 22.42 -19.06
N LEU A 19 28.97 23.39 -19.25
CA LEU A 19 27.53 23.18 -19.10
C LEU A 19 27.02 22.10 -20.07
N THR A 20 26.41 21.07 -19.53
CA THR A 20 25.71 20.04 -20.30
C THR A 20 24.37 20.57 -20.84
N PHE A 21 23.69 19.79 -21.70
CA PHE A 21 22.31 20.09 -22.10
C PHE A 21 21.41 20.30 -20.87
N LEU A 22 21.50 19.40 -19.88
CA LEU A 22 20.78 19.55 -18.61
C LEU A 22 21.14 20.88 -17.94
N GLY A 23 22.43 21.19 -17.79
CA GLY A 23 22.88 22.44 -17.17
C GLY A 23 22.30 23.70 -17.84
N ARG A 24 22.23 23.71 -19.19
CA ARG A 24 21.60 24.82 -19.93
C ARG A 24 20.10 24.93 -19.67
N VAL A 25 19.37 23.81 -19.65
CA VAL A 25 17.94 23.83 -19.31
C VAL A 25 17.74 24.36 -17.89
N LEU A 26 18.50 23.84 -16.91
CA LEU A 26 18.42 24.26 -15.50
C LEU A 26 18.64 25.77 -15.33
N ALA A 27 19.60 26.34 -16.07
CA ALA A 27 19.88 27.78 -16.02
C ALA A 27 18.70 28.68 -16.47
N HIS A 28 17.72 28.14 -17.18
CA HIS A 28 16.56 28.88 -17.68
C HIS A 28 15.30 28.73 -16.81
N LEU A 29 15.30 27.83 -15.83
CA LEU A 29 14.14 27.48 -15.02
C LEU A 29 14.17 28.16 -13.64
N PRO A 30 13.08 28.80 -13.18
CA PRO A 30 12.99 29.45 -11.88
C PRO A 30 12.62 28.46 -10.75
N VAL A 31 13.29 27.31 -10.68
CA VAL A 31 13.02 26.25 -9.70
C VAL A 31 14.32 25.68 -9.13
N ASP A 32 14.23 24.92 -8.05
CA ASP A 32 15.38 24.18 -7.52
C ASP A 32 15.98 23.22 -8.56
N LEU A 33 17.30 22.99 -8.51
CA LEU A 33 18.03 22.17 -9.48
C LEU A 33 17.49 20.74 -9.57
N CYS A 34 17.02 20.14 -8.47
CA CYS A 34 16.43 18.80 -8.46
C CYS A 34 15.09 18.79 -9.22
N LEU A 35 14.26 19.82 -9.05
CA LEU A 35 13.00 19.97 -9.76
C LEU A 35 13.22 20.23 -11.26
N GLY A 36 14.24 21.03 -11.61
CA GLY A 36 14.63 21.21 -13.01
C GLY A 36 15.12 19.90 -13.64
N LYS A 37 15.89 19.08 -12.90
CA LYS A 37 16.33 17.75 -13.34
C LYS A 37 15.14 16.82 -13.56
N MET A 38 14.16 16.86 -12.66
CA MET A 38 12.91 16.10 -12.78
C MET A 38 12.14 16.46 -14.06
N ILE A 39 12.08 17.74 -14.45
CA ILE A 39 11.43 18.17 -15.69
C ILE A 39 12.11 17.55 -16.91
N VAL A 40 13.45 17.55 -16.95
CA VAL A 40 14.22 16.95 -18.05
C VAL A 40 14.05 15.43 -18.09
N LEU A 41 14.12 14.75 -16.94
CA LEU A 41 13.81 13.32 -16.85
C LEU A 41 12.37 13.02 -17.27
N GLY A 42 11.42 13.88 -16.90
CA GLY A 42 10.03 13.79 -17.33
C GLY A 42 9.86 13.89 -18.85
N HIS A 43 10.67 14.71 -19.51
CA HIS A 43 10.74 14.70 -20.98
C HIS A 43 11.33 13.39 -21.51
N ILE A 44 12.44 12.91 -20.95
CA ILE A 44 13.10 11.68 -21.42
C ILE A 44 12.16 10.46 -21.34
N PHE A 45 11.43 10.35 -20.23
CA PHE A 45 10.57 9.21 -19.97
C PHE A 45 9.10 9.43 -20.34
N GLY A 46 8.74 10.54 -21.01
CA GLY A 46 7.36 10.78 -21.48
C GLY A 46 6.33 11.05 -20.36
N CYS A 47 6.75 11.63 -19.24
CA CYS A 47 5.89 12.08 -18.12
C CYS A 47 6.09 13.58 -17.78
N LEU A 48 6.34 14.39 -18.81
CA LEU A 48 6.67 15.81 -18.68
C LEU A 48 5.54 16.62 -18.03
N ASP A 49 4.28 16.36 -18.39
CA ASP A 49 3.13 17.10 -17.86
C ASP A 49 3.06 16.98 -16.33
N GLU A 50 3.17 15.75 -15.82
CA GLU A 50 3.19 15.47 -14.39
C GLU A 50 4.40 16.12 -13.71
N CYS A 51 5.59 16.03 -14.31
CA CYS A 51 6.80 16.62 -13.74
C CYS A 51 6.75 18.14 -13.65
N LEU A 52 6.14 18.82 -14.63
CA LEU A 52 5.92 20.27 -14.60
C LEU A 52 4.95 20.65 -13.46
N ILE A 53 3.89 19.87 -13.25
CA ILE A 53 2.95 20.09 -12.14
C ILE A 53 3.65 19.90 -10.79
N ILE A 54 4.45 18.83 -10.64
CA ILE A 54 5.21 18.54 -9.43
C ILE A 54 6.21 19.67 -9.15
N ALA A 55 6.98 20.09 -10.15
CA ALA A 55 7.95 21.17 -10.01
C ALA A 55 7.29 22.50 -9.62
N ALA A 56 6.16 22.87 -10.25
CA ALA A 56 5.41 24.06 -9.90
C ALA A 56 4.83 23.98 -8.47
N SER A 57 4.33 22.80 -8.07
CA SER A 57 3.73 22.59 -6.75
C SER A 57 4.75 22.66 -5.62
N HIS A 58 5.93 22.05 -5.78
CA HIS A 58 6.98 22.05 -4.76
C HIS A 58 7.78 23.36 -4.68
N SER A 59 7.76 24.18 -5.75
CA SER A 59 8.35 25.52 -5.72
C SER A 59 7.51 26.54 -4.95
N GLN A 60 6.27 26.18 -4.59
CA GLN A 60 5.32 27.03 -3.90
C GLN A 60 4.90 26.41 -2.56
N LYS A 61 4.19 27.19 -1.73
CA LYS A 61 3.54 26.61 -0.55
C LYS A 61 2.42 25.66 -1.00
N SER A 62 2.31 24.52 -0.33
CA SER A 62 1.27 23.52 -0.58
C SER A 62 -0.12 24.15 -0.74
N PHE A 63 -0.80 23.80 -1.84
CA PHE A 63 -2.20 24.20 -2.04
C PHE A 63 -3.19 23.34 -1.25
N PHE A 64 -2.78 22.20 -0.69
CA PHE A 64 -3.63 21.47 0.26
C PHE A 64 -3.81 22.32 1.53
N ALA A 65 -5.07 22.61 1.85
CA ALA A 65 -5.47 23.21 3.11
C ALA A 65 -5.56 22.11 4.17
N ILE A 66 -4.75 22.24 5.23
CA ILE A 66 -4.90 21.42 6.43
C ILE A 66 -5.18 22.37 7.61
N PRO A 67 -6.42 22.88 7.76
CA PRO A 67 -6.78 23.80 8.83
C PRO A 67 -6.62 23.14 10.20
N SER A 68 -6.14 23.86 11.22
CA SER A 68 -5.90 23.32 12.57
C SER A 68 -7.09 22.57 13.16
N MET A 69 -8.32 23.05 12.91
CA MET A 69 -9.57 22.45 13.40
C MET A 69 -10.09 21.29 12.54
N GLN A 70 -9.53 21.06 11.35
CA GLN A 70 -10.02 20.07 10.38
C GLN A 70 -8.89 19.23 9.76
N GLN A 71 -7.86 18.92 10.57
CA GLN A 71 -6.66 18.20 10.11
C GLN A 71 -7.01 16.87 9.42
N LEU A 72 -7.88 16.05 10.02
CA LEU A 72 -8.27 14.75 9.45
C LEU A 72 -8.96 14.88 8.10
N ALA A 73 -9.81 15.89 7.92
CA ALA A 73 -10.53 16.09 6.67
C ALA A 73 -9.59 16.54 5.54
N GLY A 74 -8.63 17.44 5.85
CA GLY A 74 -7.56 17.81 4.93
C GLY A 74 -6.68 16.61 4.53
N HIS A 75 -6.27 15.78 5.50
CA HIS A 75 -5.52 14.56 5.25
C HIS A 75 -6.30 13.53 4.42
N ARG A 76 -7.59 13.34 4.72
CA ARG A 76 -8.48 12.46 3.96
C ARG A 76 -8.58 12.91 2.51
N SER A 77 -8.72 14.21 2.27
CA SER A 77 -8.75 14.76 0.91
C SER A 77 -7.45 14.48 0.16
N LYS A 78 -6.30 14.72 0.79
CA LYS A 78 -4.99 14.42 0.19
C LYS A 78 -4.81 12.93 -0.13
N LEU A 79 -5.22 12.04 0.78
CA LEU A 79 -5.25 10.58 0.54
C LEU A 79 -6.16 10.19 -0.63
N ALA A 80 -7.34 10.82 -0.75
CA ALA A 80 -8.25 10.58 -1.85
C ALA A 80 -7.64 10.95 -3.21
N PHE A 81 -6.92 12.07 -3.29
CA PHE A 81 -6.16 12.45 -4.48
C PHE A 81 -4.94 11.56 -4.74
N ALA A 82 -4.42 10.88 -3.72
CA ALA A 82 -3.33 9.93 -3.89
C ALA A 82 -3.76 8.67 -4.67
N GLN A 83 -5.05 8.33 -4.66
CA GLN A 83 -5.63 7.19 -5.38
C GLN A 83 -4.87 5.87 -5.12
N GLY A 84 -4.58 5.59 -3.85
CA GLY A 84 -3.83 4.39 -3.42
C GLY A 84 -2.31 4.49 -3.62
N ALA A 85 -1.79 5.50 -4.32
CA ALA A 85 -0.35 5.75 -4.38
C ALA A 85 0.15 6.39 -3.07
N GLN A 86 1.18 5.80 -2.46
CA GLN A 86 1.86 6.37 -1.30
C GLN A 86 2.88 7.47 -1.70
N SER A 87 2.42 8.48 -2.45
CA SER A 87 3.23 9.61 -2.93
C SER A 87 2.52 10.96 -2.77
N ASP A 88 3.17 11.88 -2.06
CA ASP A 88 2.69 13.27 -1.95
C ASP A 88 2.63 13.95 -3.34
N SER A 89 3.66 13.74 -4.16
CA SER A 89 3.78 14.34 -5.49
C SER A 89 2.65 13.87 -6.42
N ILE A 90 2.27 12.59 -6.36
CA ILE A 90 1.13 12.06 -7.13
C ILE A 90 -0.20 12.68 -6.65
N SER A 91 -0.39 12.89 -5.34
CA SER A 91 -1.55 13.61 -4.82
C SER A 91 -1.64 15.04 -5.40
N PHE A 92 -0.52 15.76 -5.50
CA PHE A 92 -0.49 17.10 -6.12
C PHE A 92 -0.86 17.05 -7.60
N VAL A 93 -0.31 16.10 -8.37
CA VAL A 93 -0.64 15.92 -9.79
C VAL A 93 -2.12 15.68 -9.99
N ASN A 94 -2.69 14.74 -9.25
CA ASN A 94 -4.10 14.34 -9.41
C ASN A 94 -5.05 15.48 -9.01
N ALA A 95 -4.75 16.19 -7.92
CA ALA A 95 -5.53 17.36 -7.49
C ALA A 95 -5.50 18.49 -8.53
N PHE A 96 -4.31 18.80 -9.06
CA PHE A 96 -4.15 19.81 -10.10
C PHE A 96 -4.89 19.43 -11.38
N LYS A 97 -4.73 18.20 -11.86
CA LYS A 97 -5.41 17.70 -13.06
C LYS A 97 -6.93 17.68 -12.89
N ALA A 98 -7.44 17.34 -11.71
CA ALA A 98 -8.87 17.39 -11.41
C ALA A 98 -9.41 18.83 -11.51
N TRP A 99 -8.78 19.78 -10.81
CA TRP A 99 -9.15 21.20 -10.86
C TRP A 99 -9.07 21.77 -12.30
N HIS A 100 -7.96 21.53 -12.99
CA HIS A 100 -7.71 22.03 -14.34
C HIS A 100 -8.68 21.44 -15.36
N SER A 101 -9.02 20.15 -15.23
CA SER A 101 -10.01 19.50 -16.09
C SER A 101 -11.42 20.04 -15.86
N SER A 102 -11.82 20.28 -14.60
CA SER A 102 -13.13 20.88 -14.28
C SER A 102 -13.23 22.33 -14.76
N LYS A 103 -12.13 23.09 -14.73
CA LYS A 103 -12.01 24.41 -15.39
C LYS A 103 -12.25 24.31 -16.90
N LYS A 104 -11.54 23.41 -17.60
CA LYS A 104 -11.66 23.20 -19.06
C LYS A 104 -13.06 22.76 -19.48
N LYS A 105 -13.71 21.90 -18.70
CA LYS A 105 -15.11 21.46 -18.91
C LYS A 105 -16.15 22.53 -18.63
N GLY A 106 -15.74 23.71 -18.13
CA GLY A 106 -16.63 24.80 -17.80
C GLY A 106 -17.40 24.66 -16.49
N GLN A 107 -17.06 23.67 -15.66
CA GLN A 107 -17.72 23.40 -14.37
C GLN A 107 -17.31 24.42 -13.29
N LEU A 108 -16.11 25.02 -13.40
CA LEU A 108 -15.57 26.01 -12.46
C LEU A 108 -15.45 27.41 -13.08
N ARG A 109 -16.43 27.80 -13.91
CA ARG A 109 -16.46 29.10 -14.59
C ARG A 109 -16.69 30.25 -13.61
N HIS A 110 -17.67 30.10 -12.70
CA HIS A 110 -17.94 31.14 -11.73
C HIS A 110 -16.96 31.03 -10.54
N PRO A 111 -16.45 32.18 -10.02
CA PRO A 111 -15.55 32.17 -8.86
C PRO A 111 -16.13 31.47 -7.64
N LYS A 112 -17.47 31.48 -7.48
CA LYS A 112 -18.15 30.78 -6.39
C LYS A 112 -18.02 29.26 -6.51
N ASP A 113 -18.31 28.70 -7.67
CA ASP A 113 -18.21 27.24 -7.92
C ASP A 113 -16.77 26.77 -7.70
N GLU A 114 -15.79 27.56 -8.11
CA GLU A 114 -14.37 27.28 -7.86
C GLU A 114 -14.02 27.34 -6.37
N LEU A 115 -14.51 28.33 -5.63
CA LEU A 115 -14.31 28.43 -4.18
C LEU A 115 -14.97 27.26 -3.42
N ASP A 116 -16.17 26.86 -3.84
CA ASP A 116 -16.90 25.75 -3.22
C ASP A 116 -16.20 24.42 -3.52
N TRP A 117 -15.73 24.21 -4.76
CA TRP A 117 -14.86 23.07 -5.10
C TRP A 117 -13.59 23.04 -4.23
N GLY A 118 -12.96 24.19 -4.02
CA GLY A 118 -11.79 24.30 -3.15
C GLY A 118 -12.09 23.94 -1.69
N LYS A 119 -13.24 24.35 -1.15
CA LYS A 119 -13.66 23.97 0.21
C LYS A 119 -13.93 22.48 0.33
N GLU A 120 -14.68 21.90 -0.61
CA GLU A 120 -15.04 20.48 -0.63
C GLU A 120 -13.80 19.58 -0.71
N ASN A 121 -12.80 20.02 -1.47
CA ASN A 121 -11.56 19.26 -1.71
C ASN A 121 -10.40 19.74 -0.84
N PHE A 122 -10.62 20.58 0.19
CA PHE A 122 -9.55 21.09 1.05
C PHE A 122 -8.36 21.67 0.26
N ILE A 123 -8.64 22.44 -0.80
CA ILE A 123 -7.65 23.07 -1.68
C ILE A 123 -7.79 24.59 -1.62
N GLN A 124 -6.67 25.27 -1.39
CA GLN A 124 -6.58 26.73 -1.43
C GLN A 124 -6.56 27.22 -2.88
N ILE A 125 -7.68 27.75 -3.36
CA ILE A 125 -7.85 28.22 -4.75
C ILE A 125 -6.80 29.25 -5.18
N LYS A 126 -6.37 30.14 -4.29
CA LYS A 126 -5.30 31.08 -4.61
C LYS A 126 -3.97 30.36 -4.92
N ARG A 127 -3.63 29.33 -4.14
CA ARG A 127 -2.36 28.60 -4.28
C ARG A 127 -2.34 27.71 -5.51
N ILE A 128 -3.42 27.00 -5.80
CA ILE A 128 -3.48 26.17 -7.02
C ILE A 128 -3.43 27.03 -8.30
N LYS A 129 -3.93 28.28 -8.25
CA LYS A 129 -3.74 29.26 -9.34
C LYS A 129 -2.29 29.72 -9.48
N GLU A 130 -1.61 30.05 -8.38
CA GLU A 130 -0.17 30.36 -8.38
C GLU A 130 0.65 29.20 -8.99
N VAL A 131 0.30 27.95 -8.65
CA VAL A 131 0.90 26.75 -9.24
C VAL A 131 0.59 26.64 -10.75
N ALA A 132 -0.63 26.96 -11.18
CA ALA A 132 -1.01 26.93 -12.60
C ALA A 132 -0.26 27.98 -13.43
N GLU A 133 -0.07 29.18 -12.87
CA GLU A 133 0.72 30.25 -13.50
C GLU A 133 2.19 29.82 -13.67
N LEU A 134 2.80 29.24 -12.63
CA LEU A 134 4.16 28.72 -12.71
C LEU A 134 4.26 27.51 -13.66
N TYR A 135 3.28 26.62 -13.69
CA TYR A 135 3.23 25.50 -14.64
C TYR A 135 3.28 26.00 -16.10
N GLU A 136 2.48 27.01 -16.47
CA GLU A 136 2.50 27.56 -17.83
C GLU A 136 3.81 28.31 -18.14
N ASP A 137 4.41 29.02 -17.16
CA ASP A 137 5.73 29.64 -17.34
C ASP A 137 6.84 28.60 -17.56
N LEU A 138 6.88 27.54 -16.74
CA LEU A 138 7.83 26.44 -16.90
C LEU A 138 7.68 25.75 -18.25
N LYS A 139 6.44 25.41 -18.64
CA LYS A 139 6.11 24.83 -19.94
C LYS A 139 6.58 25.71 -21.09
N LYS A 140 6.38 27.03 -20.99
CA LYS A 140 6.85 27.99 -22.00
C LYS A 140 8.38 28.01 -22.07
N ARG A 141 9.09 27.98 -20.94
CA ARG A 141 10.56 28.01 -20.90
C ARG A 141 11.19 26.75 -21.50
N VAL A 142 10.70 25.57 -21.13
CA VAL A 142 11.24 24.31 -21.67
C VAL A 142 10.98 24.14 -23.16
N SER A 143 9.92 24.77 -23.70
CA SER A 143 9.63 24.72 -25.13
C SER A 143 10.75 25.32 -26.01
N GLN A 144 11.59 26.22 -25.46
CA GLN A 144 12.78 26.76 -26.14
C GLN A 144 13.84 25.68 -26.42
N PHE A 145 13.76 24.53 -25.74
CA PHE A 145 14.66 23.39 -25.89
C PHE A 145 14.00 22.23 -26.66
N ASN A 146 12.92 22.50 -27.40
CA ASN A 146 12.10 21.49 -28.09
C ASN A 146 11.48 20.44 -27.11
N ILE A 147 11.28 20.83 -25.86
CA ILE A 147 10.64 20.01 -24.84
C ILE A 147 9.17 20.46 -24.74
N HIS A 148 8.26 19.63 -25.26
CA HIS A 148 6.84 19.96 -25.36
C HIS A 148 5.96 18.95 -24.63
N VAL A 149 4.90 19.46 -24.01
CA VAL A 149 3.82 18.62 -23.47
C VAL A 149 2.93 18.18 -24.64
N PRO A 150 2.58 16.87 -24.75
CA PRO A 150 1.67 16.38 -25.79
C PRO A 150 0.33 17.12 -25.77
N GLN A 151 -0.19 17.46 -26.97
CA GLN A 151 -1.40 18.30 -27.09
C GLN A 151 -2.71 17.58 -26.76
N SER A 152 -2.74 16.25 -26.84
CA SER A 152 -3.89 15.43 -26.48
C SER A 152 -3.54 14.47 -25.35
N PRO A 153 -4.23 14.55 -24.19
CA PRO A 153 -4.13 13.50 -23.19
C PRO A 153 -4.74 12.22 -23.78
N GLN A 154 -3.91 11.22 -24.05
CA GLN A 154 -4.40 9.89 -24.41
C GLN A 154 -5.10 9.30 -23.17
N THR A 155 -6.29 8.75 -23.37
CA THR A 155 -6.94 7.95 -22.33
C THR A 155 -6.12 6.67 -22.17
N LEU A 156 -5.33 6.61 -21.10
CA LEU A 156 -4.58 5.42 -20.76
C LEU A 156 -5.55 4.35 -20.27
N ASP A 157 -5.33 3.12 -20.73
CA ASP A 157 -5.97 1.95 -20.15
C ASP A 157 -5.38 1.67 -18.75
N TYR A 158 -5.90 0.63 -18.09
CA TYR A 158 -5.42 0.23 -16.76
C TYR A 158 -3.90 0.03 -16.74
N THR A 159 -3.37 -0.75 -17.68
CA THR A 159 -1.94 -1.08 -17.78
C THR A 159 -1.10 0.17 -18.03
N GLY A 160 -1.49 1.01 -18.99
CA GLY A 160 -0.78 2.24 -19.35
C GLY A 160 -0.74 3.24 -18.19
N ALA A 161 -1.83 3.36 -17.42
CA ALA A 161 -1.89 4.25 -16.26
C ALA A 161 -0.91 3.80 -15.15
N HIS A 162 -0.82 2.50 -14.86
CA HIS A 162 0.11 1.97 -13.86
C HIS A 162 1.56 2.03 -14.33
N ARG A 163 1.82 1.71 -15.61
CA ARG A 163 3.13 1.91 -16.24
C ARG A 163 3.59 3.37 -16.11
N GLN A 164 2.72 4.33 -16.41
CA GLN A 164 3.01 5.75 -16.28
C GLN A 164 3.28 6.16 -14.83
N LYS A 165 2.49 5.66 -13.88
CA LYS A 165 2.69 5.88 -12.43
C LYS A 165 4.07 5.38 -11.98
N PHE A 166 4.46 4.16 -12.35
CA PHE A 166 5.76 3.60 -12.02
C PHE A 166 6.90 4.46 -12.58
N ILE A 167 6.82 4.81 -13.87
CA ILE A 167 7.81 5.66 -14.54
C ILE A 167 7.95 7.01 -13.83
N LEU A 168 6.83 7.62 -13.43
CA LEU A 168 6.85 8.87 -12.67
C LEU A 168 7.55 8.71 -11.31
N GLN A 169 7.33 7.61 -10.59
CA GLN A 169 8.04 7.30 -9.35
C GLN A 169 9.55 7.14 -9.58
N VAL A 170 9.95 6.46 -10.66
CA VAL A 170 11.36 6.32 -11.07
C VAL A 170 11.98 7.70 -11.38
N VAL A 171 11.25 8.58 -12.08
CA VAL A 171 11.70 9.94 -12.38
C VAL A 171 11.87 10.77 -11.11
N ILE A 172 10.94 10.68 -10.16
CA ILE A 172 11.07 11.31 -8.83
C ILE A 172 12.32 10.79 -8.12
N ALA A 173 12.54 9.47 -8.10
CA ALA A 173 13.76 8.88 -7.53
C ALA A 173 15.02 9.41 -8.21
N GLY A 174 15.07 9.44 -9.54
CA GLY A 174 16.22 9.93 -10.29
C GLY A 174 16.50 11.42 -10.11
N ALA A 175 15.46 12.24 -9.95
CA ALA A 175 15.59 13.67 -9.68
C ALA A 175 16.22 13.95 -8.32
N HIS A 176 15.84 13.16 -7.30
CA HIS A 176 16.23 13.35 -5.91
C HIS A 176 17.34 12.42 -5.43
N TYR A 177 18.06 11.71 -6.31
CA TYR A 177 19.28 10.99 -5.92
C TYR A 177 20.25 11.97 -5.21
N PRO A 178 20.75 11.68 -3.99
CA PRO A 178 20.68 10.41 -3.23
C PRO A 178 19.76 10.44 -1.99
N HIS A 179 18.67 11.23 -1.98
CA HIS A 179 17.71 11.35 -0.86
C HIS A 179 16.84 10.10 -0.69
N TYR A 180 17.48 8.96 -0.49
CA TYR A 180 16.89 7.64 -0.43
C TYR A 180 16.95 7.08 0.99
N PHE A 181 15.85 6.46 1.39
CA PHE A 181 15.67 5.91 2.73
C PHE A 181 15.08 4.51 2.60
N VAL A 182 15.52 3.58 3.45
CA VAL A 182 15.00 2.22 3.48
C VAL A 182 14.17 1.98 4.72
N GLN A 183 13.13 1.17 4.55
CA GLN A 183 12.31 0.71 5.64
C GLN A 183 13.10 -0.20 6.58
N GLY A 184 12.85 -0.05 7.88
CA GLY A 184 13.33 -0.97 8.92
C GLY A 184 12.55 -2.28 8.98
N GLU A 185 13.21 -3.28 9.54
CA GLU A 185 12.59 -4.56 9.86
C GLU A 185 11.53 -4.42 10.97
N ILE A 186 10.51 -5.26 10.89
CA ILE A 186 9.44 -5.38 11.88
C ILE A 186 9.49 -6.81 12.41
N ASP A 187 9.60 -6.94 13.72
CA ASP A 187 9.43 -8.22 14.43
C ASP A 187 7.95 -8.62 14.37
N GLU A 188 7.66 -9.64 13.55
CA GLU A 188 6.30 -10.11 13.30
C GLU A 188 5.64 -10.72 14.54
N ASP A 189 6.40 -11.45 15.37
CA ASP A 189 5.88 -12.08 16.59
C ASP A 189 5.52 -10.99 17.60
N LEU A 190 6.41 -10.01 17.81
CA LEU A 190 6.13 -8.88 18.68
C LEU A 190 4.93 -8.07 18.17
N ALA A 191 4.88 -7.77 16.88
CA ALA A 191 3.79 -7.01 16.28
C ALA A 191 2.44 -7.73 16.42
N SER A 192 2.39 -9.03 16.16
CA SER A 192 1.22 -9.88 16.34
C SER A 192 0.73 -9.87 17.79
N ARG A 193 1.63 -10.04 18.76
CA ARG A 193 1.31 -10.02 20.19
C ARG A 193 0.81 -8.67 20.67
N GLU A 194 1.38 -7.57 20.17
CA GLU A 194 0.91 -6.23 20.52
C GLU A 194 -0.50 -5.95 19.99
N LEU A 195 -0.76 -6.37 18.75
CA LEU A 195 -2.05 -6.18 18.09
C LEU A 195 -3.05 -7.31 18.38
N SER A 196 -2.71 -8.27 19.25
CA SER A 196 -3.54 -9.43 19.61
C SER A 196 -4.12 -10.20 18.40
N GLY A 197 -3.34 -10.31 17.32
CA GLY A 197 -3.76 -10.98 16.08
C GLY A 197 -4.87 -10.26 15.28
N PHE A 198 -5.20 -9.01 15.61
CA PHE A 198 -6.09 -8.19 14.77
C PHE A 198 -5.39 -7.73 13.49
N ASN A 199 -6.17 -7.45 12.45
CA ASN A 199 -5.61 -7.05 11.15
C ASN A 199 -5.06 -5.61 11.20
N PRO A 200 -3.75 -5.39 10.96
CA PRO A 200 -3.16 -4.05 10.98
C PRO A 200 -3.66 -3.13 9.86
N ARG A 201 -4.26 -3.70 8.79
CA ARG A 201 -4.84 -2.93 7.68
C ARG A 201 -6.17 -2.27 8.06
N THR A 202 -6.86 -2.77 9.09
CA THR A 202 -8.20 -2.31 9.48
C THR A 202 -8.29 -1.86 10.94
N THR A 203 -7.27 -2.13 11.76
CA THR A 203 -7.34 -2.00 13.22
C THR A 203 -6.25 -1.10 13.78
N VAL A 204 -6.61 -0.26 14.75
CA VAL A 204 -5.66 0.49 15.60
C VAL A 204 -5.84 0.12 17.08
N MET A 205 -4.77 0.22 17.86
CA MET A 205 -4.78 -0.07 19.29
C MET A 205 -4.73 1.22 20.12
N VAL A 206 -5.56 1.29 21.15
CA VAL A 206 -5.54 2.32 22.20
C VAL A 206 -5.18 1.68 23.53
N ARG A 207 -4.37 2.37 24.34
CA ARG A 207 -3.90 1.92 25.67
C ARG A 207 -4.38 2.86 26.78
N ASN A 208 -4.15 2.44 28.02
CA ASN A 208 -4.53 3.16 29.25
C ASN A 208 -6.05 3.32 29.43
N LEU A 209 -6.81 2.28 29.08
CA LEU A 209 -8.24 2.27 29.34
C LEU A 209 -8.53 2.05 30.84
N PRO A 210 -9.60 2.67 31.36
CA PRO A 210 -10.05 2.47 32.74
C PRO A 210 -10.61 1.06 32.93
N PRO A 211 -10.67 0.54 34.18
CA PRO A 211 -11.41 -0.68 34.48
C PRO A 211 -12.86 -0.65 33.98
N TYR A 212 -13.41 -1.82 33.63
CA TYR A 212 -14.73 -1.95 33.02
C TYR A 212 -14.84 -1.16 31.71
N SER A 213 -13.77 -1.20 30.89
CA SER A 213 -13.61 -0.34 29.70
C SER A 213 -14.77 -0.43 28.71
N PHE A 214 -15.42 -1.60 28.64
CA PHE A 214 -16.57 -1.84 27.78
C PHE A 214 -17.73 -0.89 28.05
N LEU A 215 -17.88 -0.30 29.24
CA LEU A 215 -18.92 0.71 29.52
C LEU A 215 -18.77 1.98 28.66
N TYR A 216 -17.57 2.26 28.17
CA TYR A 216 -17.24 3.50 27.49
C TYR A 216 -17.15 3.35 25.97
N TYR A 217 -17.59 2.21 25.41
CA TYR A 217 -17.47 1.93 23.98
C TYR A 217 -18.09 2.99 23.07
N LYS A 218 -19.21 3.62 23.48
CA LYS A 218 -19.86 4.70 22.72
C LYS A 218 -19.02 5.99 22.72
N GLN A 219 -18.36 6.30 23.85
CA GLN A 219 -17.44 7.43 23.92
C GLN A 219 -16.23 7.17 23.01
N LEU A 220 -15.66 5.96 23.06
CA LEU A 220 -14.55 5.56 22.20
C LEU A 220 -14.95 5.63 20.70
N GLN A 221 -16.10 5.06 20.33
CA GLN A 221 -16.66 5.17 18.97
C GLN A 221 -16.76 6.63 18.51
N SER A 222 -17.23 7.53 19.39
CA SER A 222 -17.35 8.96 19.10
C SER A 222 -15.98 9.63 18.87
N LEU A 223 -14.93 9.23 19.59
CA LEU A 223 -13.57 9.76 19.37
C LEU A 223 -13.04 9.45 17.96
N PHE A 224 -13.45 8.32 17.38
CA PHE A 224 -13.02 7.88 16.04
C PHE A 224 -13.96 8.27 14.91
N ARG A 225 -15.10 8.95 15.18
CA ARG A 225 -16.14 9.25 14.18
C ARG A 225 -15.65 10.04 12.96
N LEU A 226 -14.62 10.87 13.14
CA LEU A 226 -14.01 11.65 12.05
C LEU A 226 -12.97 10.86 11.25
N CYS A 227 -12.49 9.73 11.80
CA CYS A 227 -11.52 8.85 11.13
C CYS A 227 -12.22 7.91 10.15
N GLY A 228 -13.39 7.39 10.52
CA GLY A 228 -14.14 6.42 9.72
C GLY A 228 -15.31 5.79 10.49
N GLN A 229 -16.07 4.93 9.83
CA GLN A 229 -17.09 4.13 10.49
C GLN A 229 -16.42 2.97 11.24
N VAL A 230 -16.62 2.92 12.55
CA VAL A 230 -16.11 1.82 13.40
C VAL A 230 -16.98 0.58 13.20
N LYS A 231 -16.35 -0.55 12.88
CA LYS A 231 -16.97 -1.88 12.73
C LYS A 231 -17.13 -2.57 14.07
N ALA A 232 -16.04 -2.66 14.83
CA ALA A 232 -16.02 -3.30 16.13
C ALA A 232 -15.00 -2.65 17.06
N ILE A 233 -15.21 -2.81 18.36
CA ILE A 233 -14.22 -2.50 19.40
C ILE A 233 -14.06 -3.73 20.28
N SER A 234 -12.86 -4.29 20.28
CA SER A 234 -12.48 -5.37 21.20
C SER A 234 -11.68 -4.81 22.37
N PHE A 235 -12.12 -5.09 23.59
CA PHE A 235 -11.43 -4.72 24.82
C PHE A 235 -10.64 -5.91 25.36
N ASP A 236 -9.40 -5.66 25.78
CA ASP A 236 -8.58 -6.62 26.51
C ASP A 236 -7.81 -5.88 27.61
N SER A 237 -8.25 -6.06 28.86
CA SER A 237 -7.67 -5.37 30.02
C SER A 237 -7.64 -3.84 29.82
N SER A 238 -6.45 -3.22 29.80
CA SER A 238 -6.25 -1.78 29.60
C SER A 238 -6.07 -1.38 28.13
N ARG A 239 -6.42 -2.26 27.18
CA ARG A 239 -6.27 -2.06 25.73
C ARG A 239 -7.62 -2.17 25.02
N ALA A 240 -7.76 -1.40 23.95
CA ALA A 240 -8.89 -1.49 23.03
C ALA A 240 -8.38 -1.51 21.60
N TYR A 241 -8.96 -2.40 20.79
CA TYR A 241 -8.66 -2.59 19.38
C TYR A 241 -9.87 -2.09 18.60
N VAL A 242 -9.67 -1.00 17.85
CA VAL A 242 -10.72 -0.32 17.10
C VAL A 242 -10.59 -0.73 15.63
N GLU A 243 -11.53 -1.53 15.15
CA GLU A 243 -11.58 -2.00 13.77
C GLU A 243 -12.54 -1.12 12.95
N PHE A 244 -12.11 -0.67 11.78
CA PHE A 244 -12.91 0.12 10.85
C PHE A 244 -13.59 -0.74 9.79
N TYR A 245 -14.72 -0.25 9.25
CA TYR A 245 -15.33 -0.86 8.07
C TYR A 245 -14.43 -0.70 6.85
N ARG A 246 -14.30 -1.77 6.06
CA ARG A 246 -13.69 -1.72 4.74
C ARG A 246 -14.63 -0.98 3.78
N THR A 247 -14.22 0.21 3.35
CA THR A 247 -15.00 1.08 2.44
C THR A 247 -14.62 0.90 0.97
N SER A 248 -13.42 0.39 0.69
CA SER A 248 -12.87 0.13 -0.66
C SER A 248 -12.63 -1.36 -0.91
N GLN A 249 -12.68 -1.77 -2.19
CA GLN A 249 -12.26 -3.12 -2.62
C GLN A 249 -10.74 -3.30 -2.62
N ASP A 250 -9.95 -2.23 -2.45
CA ASP A 250 -8.48 -2.31 -2.35
C ASP A 250 -8.06 -3.15 -1.13
N SER A 251 -7.11 -4.06 -1.32
CA SER A 251 -6.59 -4.97 -0.29
C SER A 251 -5.58 -4.30 0.66
N GLY A 252 -5.14 -3.07 0.37
CA GLY A 252 -4.22 -2.29 1.19
C GLY A 252 -4.75 -1.79 2.54
N VAL A 253 -3.95 -0.94 3.20
CA VAL A 253 -4.30 -0.31 4.50
C VAL A 253 -5.43 0.70 4.32
N LEU A 254 -6.45 0.61 5.18
CA LEU A 254 -7.59 1.52 5.14
C LEU A 254 -7.17 2.97 5.43
N PRO A 255 -7.66 3.96 4.66
CA PRO A 255 -7.45 5.38 4.97
C PRO A 255 -7.86 5.74 6.41
N GLU A 256 -8.90 5.10 6.93
CA GLU A 256 -9.40 5.26 8.30
C GLU A 256 -8.34 4.94 9.36
N VAL A 257 -7.50 3.92 9.13
CA VAL A 257 -6.38 3.56 10.01
C VAL A 257 -5.33 4.66 10.00
N SER A 258 -4.93 5.14 8.82
CA SER A 258 -3.99 6.26 8.68
C SER A 258 -4.50 7.53 9.37
N LEU A 259 -5.79 7.83 9.24
CA LEU A 259 -6.44 8.97 9.91
C LEU A 259 -6.47 8.80 11.43
N ALA A 260 -6.76 7.60 11.92
CA ALA A 260 -6.74 7.30 13.34
C ALA A 260 -5.35 7.49 13.97
N LEU A 261 -4.30 7.07 13.27
CA LEU A 261 -2.91 7.24 13.73
C LEU A 261 -2.45 8.71 13.76
N LEU A 262 -3.17 9.62 13.11
CA LEU A 262 -2.93 11.08 13.17
C LEU A 262 -3.53 11.73 14.43
N LEU A 263 -4.51 11.09 15.09
CA LEU A 263 -5.15 11.62 16.30
C LEU A 263 -4.17 12.03 17.42
N PRO A 264 -3.10 11.27 17.74
CA PRO A 264 -2.16 11.65 18.80
C PRO A 264 -1.38 12.93 18.47
N GLN A 265 -1.36 13.34 17.19
CA GLN A 265 -0.66 14.54 16.74
C GLN A 265 -1.54 15.80 16.84
N GLN A 266 -2.82 15.66 17.19
CA GLN A 266 -3.73 16.78 17.38
C GLN A 266 -3.57 17.41 18.76
N SER A 267 -3.98 18.68 18.88
CA SER A 267 -3.89 19.43 20.15
C SER A 267 -4.86 18.94 21.22
N ALA A 268 -5.91 18.21 20.86
CA ALA A 268 -6.92 17.72 21.79
C ALA A 268 -6.54 16.32 22.31
N PRO A 269 -6.43 16.12 23.64
CA PRO A 269 -6.16 14.79 24.20
C PRO A 269 -7.34 13.85 23.95
N LEU A 270 -7.05 12.55 23.80
CA LEU A 270 -8.08 11.52 23.78
C LEU A 270 -8.48 11.21 25.23
N GLU A 271 -9.68 11.63 25.61
CA GLU A 271 -10.19 11.55 26.97
C GLU A 271 -11.48 10.73 27.04
N LEU A 272 -11.62 9.92 28.10
CA LEU A 272 -12.90 9.31 28.50
C LEU A 272 -13.40 9.93 29.79
N SER A 273 -14.69 10.22 29.86
CA SER A 273 -15.38 10.53 31.11
C SER A 273 -15.80 9.23 31.79
N VAL A 274 -15.22 8.95 32.97
CA VAL A 274 -15.30 7.63 33.63
C VAL A 274 -15.99 7.69 34.98
N PHE A 275 -16.75 6.65 35.31
CA PHE A 275 -17.37 6.50 36.63
C PHE A 275 -16.33 6.04 37.66
N PRO A 276 -16.42 6.49 38.93
CA PRO A 276 -15.64 5.91 40.02
C PRO A 276 -15.86 4.40 40.13
N ILE A 277 -14.80 3.66 40.40
CA ILE A 277 -14.83 2.18 40.44
C ILE A 277 -15.79 1.71 41.52
N GLU A 278 -15.83 2.41 42.65
CA GLU A 278 -16.69 2.09 43.79
C GLU A 278 -18.17 2.18 43.40
N GLN A 279 -18.54 3.14 42.54
CA GLN A 279 -19.92 3.26 42.05
C GLN A 279 -20.32 2.08 41.17
N ILE A 280 -19.40 1.59 40.33
CA ILE A 280 -19.66 0.43 39.46
C ILE A 280 -19.83 -0.83 40.32
N GLU A 281 -19.00 -1.01 41.35
CA GLU A 281 -19.04 -2.19 42.22
C GLU A 281 -20.23 -2.22 43.18
N ILE A 282 -20.65 -1.07 43.73
CA ILE A 282 -21.82 -0.97 44.62
C ILE A 282 -23.11 -1.41 43.90
N LEU A 283 -23.21 -1.12 42.61
CA LEU A 283 -24.40 -1.41 41.80
C LEU A 283 -24.54 -2.88 41.40
N ALA A 284 -23.54 -3.73 41.68
CA ALA A 284 -23.62 -5.16 41.40
C ALA A 284 -24.48 -5.95 42.41
N GLU A 285 -25.22 -5.28 43.30
CA GLU A 285 -26.21 -5.88 44.22
C GLU A 285 -25.65 -7.06 45.05
N GLY A 286 -24.38 -7.01 45.44
CA GLY A 286 -23.71 -8.08 46.22
C GLY A 286 -23.04 -9.18 45.39
N ARG A 287 -23.12 -9.15 44.06
CA ARG A 287 -22.34 -10.02 43.16
C ARG A 287 -20.91 -9.47 43.01
N SER A 288 -19.89 -10.33 43.16
CA SER A 288 -18.50 -9.91 42.97
C SER A 288 -18.16 -9.77 41.49
N ILE A 289 -18.20 -8.54 40.97
CA ILE A 289 -17.86 -8.23 39.57
C ILE A 289 -16.40 -7.84 39.37
N THR A 290 -15.53 -8.08 40.36
CA THR A 290 -14.11 -7.69 40.30
C THR A 290 -13.36 -8.33 39.13
N HIS A 291 -13.73 -9.55 38.75
CA HIS A 291 -13.22 -10.25 37.57
C HIS A 291 -13.57 -9.54 36.26
N MET A 292 -14.62 -8.70 36.24
CA MET A 292 -15.05 -7.93 35.07
C MET A 292 -14.23 -6.65 34.84
N LYS A 293 -13.36 -6.25 35.78
CA LYS A 293 -12.50 -5.05 35.64
C LYS A 293 -11.65 -5.07 34.37
N ALA A 294 -11.14 -6.26 34.03
CA ALA A 294 -10.30 -6.51 32.87
C ALA A 294 -10.97 -7.50 31.90
N ALA A 295 -12.30 -7.59 31.92
CA ALA A 295 -13.04 -8.50 31.05
C ALA A 295 -12.72 -8.23 29.57
N ARG A 296 -12.57 -9.32 28.82
CA ARG A 296 -12.48 -9.27 27.37
C ARG A 296 -13.88 -9.17 26.80
N VAL A 297 -14.16 -8.08 26.12
CA VAL A 297 -15.49 -7.79 25.59
C VAL A 297 -15.35 -7.32 24.16
N ASN A 298 -16.12 -7.91 23.25
CA ASN A 298 -16.23 -7.43 21.88
C ASN A 298 -17.55 -6.69 21.71
N VAL A 299 -17.46 -5.46 21.23
CA VAL A 299 -18.58 -4.63 20.82
C VAL A 299 -18.63 -4.66 19.30
N ASP A 300 -19.65 -5.28 18.76
CA ASP A 300 -19.91 -5.35 17.33
C ASP A 300 -21.01 -4.35 16.97
N PHE A 301 -20.64 -3.28 16.27
CA PHE A 301 -21.59 -2.25 15.86
C PHE A 301 -22.43 -2.67 14.66
N GLN A 302 -22.00 -3.68 13.90
CA GLN A 302 -22.74 -4.25 12.78
C GLN A 302 -23.95 -5.02 13.30
N ASN A 303 -23.71 -5.92 14.25
CA ASN A 303 -24.73 -6.79 14.82
C ASN A 303 -25.42 -6.16 16.05
N GLN A 304 -24.98 -4.98 16.48
CA GLN A 304 -25.44 -4.28 17.69
C GLN A 304 -25.32 -5.16 18.95
N THR A 305 -24.26 -5.96 19.02
CA THR A 305 -24.04 -6.90 20.13
C THR A 305 -22.84 -6.48 20.97
N VAL A 306 -22.98 -6.63 22.28
CA VAL A 306 -21.85 -6.60 23.21
C VAL A 306 -21.75 -7.98 23.85
N CYS A 307 -20.63 -8.66 23.65
CA CYS A 307 -20.47 -10.03 24.14
C CYS A 307 -19.11 -10.23 24.82
N PRO A 308 -19.06 -11.00 25.92
CA PRO A 308 -17.79 -11.44 26.48
C PRO A 308 -17.07 -12.35 25.47
N VAL A 309 -15.77 -12.15 25.35
CA VAL A 309 -14.89 -12.97 24.53
C VAL A 309 -14.20 -13.96 25.44
N GLY A 310 -14.18 -15.24 25.03
CA GLY A 310 -13.48 -16.28 25.78
C GLY A 310 -11.99 -15.99 25.95
N VAL A 311 -11.33 -16.79 26.79
CA VAL A 311 -9.90 -16.67 27.13
C VAL A 311 -8.96 -16.73 25.91
N VAL A 312 -9.44 -17.13 24.74
CA VAL A 312 -8.62 -17.26 23.53
C VAL A 312 -9.30 -16.57 22.34
N SER A 313 -9.01 -15.28 22.13
CA SER A 313 -9.37 -14.56 20.90
C SER A 313 -8.65 -15.08 19.63
N GLY A 314 -7.86 -16.15 19.76
CA GLY A 314 -7.20 -16.86 18.66
C GLY A 314 -7.55 -18.35 18.58
N ALA A 315 -8.51 -18.86 19.37
CA ALA A 315 -8.93 -20.24 19.23
C ALA A 315 -9.78 -20.37 17.96
N VAL A 316 -9.29 -21.18 17.03
CA VAL A 316 -10.05 -21.63 15.87
C VAL A 316 -11.35 -22.24 16.36
N ASP A 317 -12.47 -21.71 15.90
CA ASP A 317 -13.79 -22.24 16.18
C ASP A 317 -14.00 -23.49 15.32
N PRO A 318 -13.96 -24.71 15.90
CA PRO A 318 -14.02 -25.93 15.11
C PRO A 318 -15.40 -26.15 14.48
N GLU A 319 -16.46 -25.51 14.98
CA GLU A 319 -17.77 -25.54 14.32
C GLU A 319 -17.78 -24.74 13.00
N LYS A 320 -16.82 -23.83 12.81
CA LYS A 320 -16.64 -23.06 11.56
C LYS A 320 -15.62 -23.68 10.63
N LEU A 321 -14.94 -24.76 11.03
CA LEU A 321 -14.02 -25.47 10.16
C LEU A 321 -14.77 -26.34 9.15
N PRO A 322 -14.29 -26.41 7.90
CA PRO A 322 -14.71 -27.45 6.99
C PRO A 322 -14.48 -28.85 7.60
N PRO A 323 -15.35 -29.84 7.35
CA PRO A 323 -15.19 -31.20 7.90
C PRO A 323 -13.86 -31.86 7.53
N ASN A 324 -13.31 -31.52 6.37
CA ASN A 324 -12.00 -31.95 5.90
C ASN A 324 -11.20 -30.72 5.46
N HIS A 325 -9.91 -30.70 5.72
CA HIS A 325 -9.01 -29.66 5.22
C HIS A 325 -8.92 -29.66 3.69
N LEU A 326 -9.16 -30.79 3.02
CA LEU A 326 -9.31 -30.89 1.57
C LEU A 326 -10.81 -30.95 1.18
N PHE A 327 -11.25 -30.01 0.36
CA PHE A 327 -12.65 -29.94 -0.10
C PHE A 327 -12.77 -29.26 -1.46
N VAL A 328 -13.95 -29.33 -2.06
CA VAL A 328 -14.24 -28.73 -3.36
C VAL A 328 -15.04 -27.45 -3.18
N VAL A 329 -14.69 -26.40 -3.93
CA VAL A 329 -15.36 -25.09 -3.91
C VAL A 329 -15.81 -24.68 -5.30
N ASN A 330 -16.94 -23.98 -5.36
CA ASN A 330 -17.36 -23.23 -6.54
C ASN A 330 -17.01 -21.76 -6.34
N VAL A 331 -16.20 -21.20 -7.23
CA VAL A 331 -15.85 -19.78 -7.22
C VAL A 331 -17.00 -18.98 -7.81
N THR A 332 -17.51 -18.01 -7.04
CA THR A 332 -18.64 -17.17 -7.42
C THR A 332 -18.22 -15.77 -7.83
N GLU A 333 -17.22 -15.20 -7.18
CA GLU A 333 -16.70 -13.86 -7.48
C GLU A 333 -15.19 -13.83 -7.31
N VAL A 334 -14.48 -13.20 -8.25
CA VAL A 334 -13.03 -12.97 -8.15
C VAL A 334 -12.79 -11.51 -7.79
N VAL A 335 -12.23 -11.27 -6.60
CA VAL A 335 -11.90 -9.92 -6.11
C VAL A 335 -10.60 -9.44 -6.77
N GLU A 336 -9.55 -10.25 -6.65
CA GLU A 336 -8.27 -10.08 -7.33
C GLU A 336 -7.59 -11.45 -7.55
N VAL A 337 -6.37 -11.47 -8.07
CA VAL A 337 -5.67 -12.74 -8.32
C VAL A 337 -5.46 -13.49 -7.00
N GLY A 338 -6.06 -14.67 -6.91
CA GLY A 338 -6.04 -15.51 -5.70
C GLY A 338 -6.97 -15.06 -4.58
N HIS A 339 -7.63 -13.91 -4.65
CA HIS A 339 -8.63 -13.48 -3.67
C HIS A 339 -10.02 -13.61 -4.27
N PHE A 340 -10.84 -14.49 -3.73
CA PHE A 340 -12.14 -14.80 -4.33
C PHE A 340 -13.17 -15.19 -3.27
N TRP A 341 -14.44 -15.07 -3.64
CA TRP A 341 -15.56 -15.63 -2.90
C TRP A 341 -15.99 -16.93 -3.55
N GLY A 342 -16.46 -17.86 -2.70
CA GLY A 342 -17.04 -19.12 -3.15
C GLY A 342 -17.81 -19.81 -2.06
N PHE A 343 -18.29 -21.01 -2.34
CA PHE A 343 -18.93 -21.88 -1.35
C PHE A 343 -18.57 -23.34 -1.64
N GLN A 344 -18.71 -24.20 -0.63
CA GLN A 344 -18.41 -25.63 -0.78
C GLN A 344 -19.34 -26.26 -1.84
N ALA A 345 -18.75 -27.05 -2.75
CA ALA A 345 -19.46 -27.62 -3.89
C ALA A 345 -20.16 -28.96 -3.58
N ASP A 346 -20.29 -29.33 -2.30
CA ASP A 346 -20.99 -30.54 -1.89
C ASP A 346 -22.50 -30.44 -2.11
N GLU A 347 -23.16 -31.61 -2.19
CA GLU A 347 -24.60 -31.70 -2.48
C GLU A 347 -25.45 -30.98 -1.41
N ALA A 348 -25.04 -31.02 -0.14
CA ALA A 348 -25.79 -30.39 0.93
C ALA A 348 -25.72 -28.86 0.82
N SER A 349 -24.55 -28.29 0.55
CA SER A 349 -24.35 -26.86 0.32
C SER A 349 -25.13 -26.36 -0.90
N LEU A 350 -25.05 -27.08 -2.03
CA LEU A 350 -25.81 -26.76 -3.24
C LEU A 350 -27.32 -26.86 -3.04
N ALA A 351 -27.80 -27.91 -2.36
CA ALA A 351 -29.21 -28.07 -2.04
C ALA A 351 -29.71 -26.95 -1.12
N LYS A 352 -28.90 -26.54 -0.13
CA LYS A 352 -29.21 -25.43 0.76
C LYS A 352 -29.33 -24.11 0.02
N GLN A 353 -28.38 -23.80 -0.86
CA GLN A 353 -28.41 -22.60 -1.71
C GLN A 353 -29.66 -22.57 -2.60
N ARG A 354 -29.95 -23.67 -3.33
CA ARG A 354 -31.13 -23.79 -4.20
C ARG A 354 -32.44 -23.61 -3.44
N ARG A 355 -32.56 -24.26 -2.28
CA ARG A 355 -33.75 -24.13 -1.42
C ARG A 355 -33.93 -22.71 -0.94
N LEU A 356 -32.87 -22.06 -0.48
CA LEU A 356 -32.92 -20.68 0.01
C LEU A 356 -33.34 -19.70 -1.10
N THR A 357 -32.76 -19.82 -2.29
CA THR A 357 -33.14 -18.98 -3.45
C THR A 357 -34.60 -19.21 -3.85
N ALA A 358 -35.06 -20.47 -3.89
CA ALA A 358 -36.45 -20.78 -4.19
C ALA A 358 -37.43 -20.25 -3.14
N GLU A 359 -37.10 -20.38 -1.85
CA GLU A 359 -37.90 -19.88 -0.74
C GLU A 359 -38.06 -18.36 -0.82
N ILE A 360 -36.96 -17.62 -0.94
CA ILE A 360 -36.95 -16.15 -1.09
C ILE A 360 -37.88 -15.71 -2.22
N ASN A 361 -37.73 -16.32 -3.40
CA ASN A 361 -38.43 -15.89 -4.61
C ASN A 361 -39.88 -16.43 -4.70
N SER A 362 -40.28 -17.33 -3.80
CA SER A 362 -41.67 -17.77 -3.66
C SER A 362 -42.48 -16.91 -2.69
N CYS A 363 -41.83 -16.13 -1.81
CA CYS A 363 -42.48 -15.29 -0.83
C CYS A 363 -43.06 -13.99 -1.45
N THR A 364 -44.13 -13.47 -0.83
CA THR A 364 -44.58 -12.10 -1.12
C THR A 364 -43.66 -11.09 -0.44
N LEU A 365 -42.75 -10.48 -1.20
CA LEU A 365 -41.72 -9.59 -0.67
C LEU A 365 -42.23 -8.16 -0.46
N GLN A 366 -42.02 -7.62 0.74
CA GLN A 366 -42.40 -6.25 1.10
C GLN A 366 -41.25 -5.26 0.87
N PRO A 367 -41.53 -4.02 0.42
CA PRO A 367 -40.53 -2.95 0.37
C PRO A 367 -39.93 -2.66 1.75
N VAL A 368 -38.66 -2.24 1.80
CA VAL A 368 -38.02 -1.82 3.05
C VAL A 368 -38.73 -0.59 3.62
N THR A 369 -39.27 -0.72 4.84
CA THR A 369 -40.02 0.37 5.51
C THR A 369 -39.15 1.29 6.35
N VAL A 370 -37.98 0.81 6.78
CA VAL A 370 -37.03 1.57 7.58
C VAL A 370 -36.15 2.48 6.71
N SER A 371 -35.58 3.53 7.33
CA SER A 371 -34.55 4.33 6.67
C SER A 371 -33.37 3.45 6.28
N LEU A 372 -32.84 3.64 5.07
CA LEU A 372 -31.71 2.86 4.57
C LEU A 372 -30.40 3.37 5.20
N TYR A 373 -29.55 2.44 5.64
CA TYR A 373 -28.24 2.73 6.20
C TYR A 373 -27.24 1.62 5.87
N PRO A 374 -25.92 1.90 5.83
CA PRO A 374 -24.89 0.88 5.65
C PRO A 374 -25.02 -0.29 6.64
N ASN A 375 -24.85 -1.52 6.13
CA ASN A 375 -25.02 -2.81 6.80
C ASN A 375 -26.45 -3.25 7.08
N LEU A 376 -27.47 -2.47 6.68
CA LEU A 376 -28.84 -2.96 6.71
C LEU A 376 -28.95 -4.23 5.85
N LEU A 377 -29.38 -5.33 6.47
CA LEU A 377 -29.68 -6.59 5.78
C LEU A 377 -31.00 -6.46 5.03
N CYS A 378 -31.01 -6.88 3.78
CA CYS A 378 -32.15 -6.76 2.89
C CYS A 378 -32.15 -7.89 1.85
N LEU A 379 -33.21 -7.93 1.04
CA LEU A 379 -33.25 -8.67 -0.20
C LEU A 379 -33.05 -7.68 -1.36
N ALA A 380 -32.09 -7.97 -2.24
CA ALA A 380 -31.77 -7.14 -3.39
C ALA A 380 -31.95 -7.91 -4.71
N PRO A 381 -32.42 -7.24 -5.78
CA PRO A 381 -32.59 -7.87 -7.08
C PRO A 381 -31.24 -8.06 -7.78
N TYR A 382 -31.07 -9.19 -8.45
CA TYR A 382 -29.93 -9.49 -9.31
C TYR A 382 -30.40 -10.28 -10.54
N SER A 383 -29.80 -10.03 -11.70
CA SER A 383 -30.09 -10.74 -12.95
C SER A 383 -28.80 -11.31 -13.50
N GLU A 384 -28.78 -12.64 -13.70
CA GLU A 384 -27.63 -13.34 -14.27
C GLU A 384 -27.66 -13.32 -15.82
N THR A 385 -28.85 -13.27 -16.44
CA THR A 385 -29.03 -13.57 -17.86
C THR A 385 -30.22 -12.83 -18.52
N ASN A 386 -30.35 -11.51 -18.46
CA ASN A 386 -31.44 -10.75 -19.12
C ASN A 386 -32.89 -11.26 -18.85
N GLU A 387 -33.07 -12.15 -17.88
CA GLU A 387 -34.34 -12.72 -17.42
C GLU A 387 -34.92 -11.89 -16.26
N GLN A 388 -36.06 -12.33 -15.70
CA GLN A 388 -36.66 -11.72 -14.52
C GLN A 388 -35.66 -11.66 -13.36
N ASN A 389 -35.55 -10.47 -12.75
CA ASN A 389 -34.71 -10.26 -11.57
C ASN A 389 -35.17 -11.18 -10.44
N MET A 390 -34.26 -12.05 -9.96
CA MET A 390 -34.44 -12.79 -8.72
C MET A 390 -33.91 -11.97 -7.54
N TYR A 391 -34.47 -12.20 -6.36
CA TYR A 391 -34.04 -11.58 -5.12
C TYR A 391 -33.10 -12.50 -4.35
N TYR A 392 -32.09 -11.89 -3.74
CA TYR A 392 -31.05 -12.56 -2.98
C TYR A 392 -30.77 -11.81 -1.68
N ARG A 393 -30.26 -12.51 -0.66
CA ARG A 393 -29.86 -11.87 0.60
C ARG A 393 -28.66 -10.97 0.36
N ALA A 394 -28.77 -9.73 0.82
CA ALA A 394 -27.75 -8.73 0.64
C ALA A 394 -27.61 -7.84 1.88
N LYS A 395 -26.50 -7.11 1.94
CA LYS A 395 -26.33 -5.99 2.88
C LYS A 395 -25.98 -4.73 2.10
N ILE A 396 -26.51 -3.58 2.55
CA ILE A 396 -26.14 -2.28 1.97
C ILE A 396 -24.68 -1.98 2.34
N LEU A 397 -23.85 -1.67 1.35
CA LEU A 397 -22.49 -1.15 1.57
C LEU A 397 -22.53 0.37 1.65
N HIS A 398 -23.00 1.02 0.58
CA HIS A 398 -22.98 2.47 0.43
C HIS A 398 -24.27 3.00 -0.18
N MET A 399 -24.68 4.18 0.28
CA MET A 399 -25.83 4.91 -0.27
C MET A 399 -25.35 5.95 -1.28
N ARG A 400 -25.93 5.97 -2.50
CA ARG A 400 -25.60 6.93 -3.57
C ARG A 400 -26.87 7.53 -4.16
N GLY A 401 -27.40 8.56 -3.49
CA GLY A 401 -28.64 9.22 -3.90
C GLY A 401 -29.83 8.27 -3.92
N THR A 402 -30.31 7.94 -5.12
CA THR A 402 -31.45 7.01 -5.35
C THR A 402 -31.03 5.56 -5.60
N THR A 403 -29.73 5.27 -5.52
CA THR A 403 -29.16 3.94 -5.68
C THR A 403 -28.38 3.53 -4.45
N VAL A 404 -28.21 2.23 -4.27
CA VAL A 404 -27.38 1.64 -3.23
C VAL A 404 -26.43 0.64 -3.85
N GLU A 405 -25.23 0.58 -3.30
CA GLU A 405 -24.31 -0.52 -3.54
C GLU A 405 -24.58 -1.59 -2.48
N VAL A 406 -24.80 -2.83 -2.90
CA VAL A 406 -25.09 -3.97 -2.03
C VAL A 406 -24.06 -5.06 -2.20
N PHE A 407 -23.84 -5.84 -1.14
CA PHE A 407 -23.04 -7.06 -1.17
C PHE A 407 -23.95 -8.27 -0.99
N PHE A 408 -23.92 -9.21 -1.93
CA PHE A 408 -24.74 -10.41 -1.91
C PHE A 408 -24.13 -11.46 -0.99
N LEU A 409 -24.81 -11.73 0.13
CA LEU A 409 -24.27 -12.47 1.27
C LEU A 409 -24.00 -13.95 0.96
N ASP A 410 -24.67 -14.49 -0.06
CA ASP A 410 -24.57 -15.90 -0.44
C ASP A 410 -23.66 -16.15 -1.66
N PHE A 411 -23.16 -15.07 -2.29
CA PHE A 411 -22.35 -15.16 -3.52
C PHE A 411 -21.06 -14.32 -3.46
N GLY A 412 -20.97 -13.32 -2.59
CA GLY A 412 -19.78 -12.51 -2.38
C GLY A 412 -19.56 -11.38 -3.40
N ASN A 413 -20.37 -11.31 -4.46
CA ASN A 413 -20.32 -10.21 -5.43
C ASN A 413 -21.05 -8.96 -4.92
N THR A 414 -20.73 -7.82 -5.54
CA THR A 414 -21.39 -6.53 -5.30
C THR A 414 -22.27 -6.13 -6.47
N GLY A 415 -23.35 -5.39 -6.20
CA GLY A 415 -24.23 -4.83 -7.24
C GLY A 415 -24.72 -3.44 -6.89
N VAL A 416 -25.03 -2.64 -7.90
CA VAL A 416 -25.70 -1.34 -7.72
C VAL A 416 -27.18 -1.50 -8.07
N VAL A 417 -28.06 -1.25 -7.10
CA VAL A 417 -29.51 -1.40 -7.24
C VAL A 417 -30.24 -0.13 -6.85
N SER A 418 -31.45 0.07 -7.37
CA SER A 418 -32.30 1.19 -6.95
C SER A 418 -32.78 1.00 -5.51
N CYS A 419 -32.88 2.09 -4.73
CA CYS A 419 -33.45 2.04 -3.38
C CYS A 419 -34.86 1.43 -3.36
N SER A 420 -35.69 1.69 -4.36
CA SER A 420 -37.05 1.12 -4.48
C SER A 420 -37.06 -0.36 -4.84
N GLY A 421 -35.93 -0.89 -5.31
CA GLY A 421 -35.73 -2.30 -5.62
C GLY A 421 -35.49 -3.16 -4.38
N LEU A 422 -35.17 -2.59 -3.22
CA LEU A 422 -34.90 -3.36 -2.01
C LEU A 422 -36.18 -3.92 -1.38
N ARG A 423 -36.05 -5.09 -0.74
CA ARG A 423 -37.12 -5.74 0.03
C ARG A 423 -36.63 -6.10 1.44
N GLU A 424 -37.55 -6.19 2.39
CA GLU A 424 -37.23 -6.62 3.76
C GLU A 424 -36.72 -8.06 3.77
N LEU A 425 -35.75 -8.35 4.63
CA LEU A 425 -35.26 -9.72 4.86
C LEU A 425 -36.05 -10.35 6.02
N PRO A 426 -36.89 -11.38 5.78
CA PRO A 426 -37.63 -12.06 6.85
C PRO A 426 -36.71 -12.69 7.91
N PRO A 427 -37.07 -12.66 9.22
CA PRO A 427 -36.23 -13.19 10.30
C PRO A 427 -35.86 -14.68 10.16
N ASN A 428 -36.78 -15.51 9.64
CA ASN A 428 -36.50 -16.93 9.35
C ASN A 428 -35.37 -17.07 8.32
N LEU A 429 -35.38 -16.25 7.28
CA LEU A 429 -34.34 -16.25 6.23
C LEU A 429 -33.03 -15.61 6.70
N GLN A 430 -33.10 -14.63 7.61
CA GLN A 430 -31.94 -14.02 8.24
C GLN A 430 -31.20 -15.01 9.16
N SER A 431 -31.93 -15.94 9.81
CA SER A 431 -31.34 -16.89 10.75
C SER A 431 -30.41 -17.93 10.10
N HIS A 432 -30.56 -18.17 8.79
CA HIS A 432 -29.68 -19.08 8.07
C HIS A 432 -28.28 -18.49 7.91
N PRO A 433 -27.20 -19.29 8.09
CA PRO A 433 -25.84 -18.82 7.81
C PRO A 433 -25.68 -18.31 6.38
N PHE A 434 -24.88 -17.26 6.18
CA PHE A 434 -24.49 -16.78 4.85
C PHE A 434 -23.61 -17.82 4.17
N GLN A 435 -23.84 -18.06 2.87
CA GLN A 435 -23.19 -19.16 2.15
C GLN A 435 -21.82 -18.78 1.56
N ALA A 436 -21.59 -17.50 1.22
CA ALA A 436 -20.32 -17.08 0.66
C ALA A 436 -19.22 -17.10 1.71
N GLN A 437 -18.12 -17.76 1.37
CA GLN A 437 -16.87 -17.81 2.11
C GLN A 437 -15.80 -17.07 1.31
N GLU A 438 -14.96 -16.33 2.04
CA GLU A 438 -13.86 -15.55 1.46
C GLU A 438 -12.59 -16.41 1.45
N PHE A 439 -11.92 -16.50 0.31
CA PHE A 439 -10.74 -17.32 0.10
C PHE A 439 -9.56 -16.49 -0.39
N GLN A 440 -8.36 -16.85 0.06
CA GLN A 440 -7.10 -16.30 -0.42
C GLN A 440 -6.14 -17.44 -0.78
N VAL A 441 -5.58 -17.45 -1.98
CA VAL A 441 -4.54 -18.40 -2.37
C VAL A 441 -3.24 -18.08 -1.63
N THR A 442 -2.65 -19.11 -1.03
CA THR A 442 -1.41 -19.05 -0.25
C THR A 442 -0.16 -19.11 -1.12
N ALA A 443 0.97 -18.78 -0.50
CA ALA A 443 2.32 -18.98 -1.01
C ALA A 443 2.62 -18.24 -2.33
N MET A 444 1.93 -17.12 -2.58
CA MET A 444 2.15 -16.31 -3.76
C MET A 444 2.05 -14.81 -3.47
N ARG A 445 2.83 -14.04 -4.23
CA ARG A 445 2.76 -12.58 -4.31
C ARG A 445 2.80 -12.14 -5.77
N PRO A 446 2.41 -10.90 -6.09
CA PRO A 446 2.53 -10.44 -7.46
C PRO A 446 3.98 -10.32 -7.91
N SER A 447 4.25 -10.64 -9.18
CA SER A 447 5.55 -10.43 -9.80
C SER A 447 5.85 -8.94 -9.99
N ALA A 448 7.12 -8.59 -10.24
CA ALA A 448 7.52 -7.22 -10.57
C ALA A 448 6.71 -6.65 -11.74
N GLN A 449 6.42 -7.48 -12.75
CA GLN A 449 5.58 -7.10 -13.89
C GLN A 449 4.15 -6.76 -13.46
N SER A 450 3.55 -7.60 -12.61
CA SER A 450 2.21 -7.35 -12.07
C SER A 450 2.13 -6.07 -11.21
N ILE A 451 3.16 -5.80 -10.41
CA ILE A 451 3.27 -4.60 -9.57
C ILE A 451 3.42 -3.33 -10.43
N ILE A 452 4.25 -3.38 -11.47
CA ILE A 452 4.54 -2.22 -12.32
C ILE A 452 3.40 -1.90 -13.29
N LEU A 453 2.72 -2.94 -13.77
CA LEU A 453 1.64 -2.83 -14.76
C LEU A 453 0.23 -2.91 -14.14
N GLY A 454 0.12 -2.81 -12.81
CA GLY A 454 -1.14 -2.88 -12.10
C GLY A 454 -1.08 -2.32 -10.68
N ASN A 455 -2.20 -2.42 -9.97
CA ASN A 455 -2.28 -2.11 -8.54
C ASN A 455 -2.14 -3.44 -7.79
N GLN A 456 -0.90 -3.84 -7.49
CA GLN A 456 -0.50 -5.21 -7.12
C GLN A 456 -0.57 -6.21 -8.27
N TRP A 457 -1.72 -6.37 -8.93
CA TRP A 457 -1.92 -7.34 -10.02
C TRP A 457 -2.21 -6.68 -11.37
N SER A 458 -1.54 -7.15 -12.43
CA SER A 458 -1.84 -6.72 -13.81
C SER A 458 -3.21 -7.23 -14.26
N SER A 459 -3.82 -6.56 -15.26
CA SER A 459 -5.05 -7.05 -15.90
C SER A 459 -4.84 -8.45 -16.49
N ARG A 460 -3.70 -8.70 -17.14
CA ARG A 460 -3.34 -10.02 -17.69
C ARG A 460 -3.35 -11.11 -16.62
N ALA A 461 -2.75 -10.85 -15.45
CA ALA A 461 -2.76 -11.80 -14.33
C ALA A 461 -4.19 -12.08 -13.84
N ARG A 462 -5.02 -11.03 -13.73
CA ARG A 462 -6.42 -11.15 -13.30
C ARG A 462 -7.26 -11.96 -14.28
N ASP A 463 -7.18 -11.63 -15.56
CA ASP A 463 -7.93 -12.30 -16.62
C ASP A 463 -7.51 -13.77 -16.73
N ARG A 464 -6.21 -14.04 -16.53
CA ARG A 464 -5.69 -15.41 -16.49
C ARG A 464 -6.25 -16.18 -15.30
N PHE A 465 -6.20 -15.62 -14.09
CA PHE A 465 -6.75 -16.27 -12.91
C PHE A 465 -8.26 -16.53 -13.07
N ILE A 466 -9.02 -15.56 -13.59
CA ILE A 466 -10.45 -15.74 -13.91
C ILE A 466 -10.64 -16.91 -14.86
N THR A 467 -9.81 -17.03 -15.90
CA THR A 467 -9.88 -18.15 -16.86
C THR A 467 -9.61 -19.51 -16.20
N LEU A 468 -8.73 -19.56 -15.20
CA LEU A 468 -8.43 -20.79 -14.46
C LEU A 468 -9.58 -21.23 -13.55
N VAL A 469 -10.36 -20.29 -13.00
CA VAL A 469 -11.37 -20.60 -11.98
C VAL A 469 -12.82 -20.57 -12.47
N LYS A 470 -13.12 -19.77 -13.50
CA LYS A 470 -14.50 -19.49 -13.90
C LYS A 470 -15.20 -20.75 -14.42
N GLY A 471 -16.37 -21.04 -13.85
CA GLY A 471 -17.23 -22.15 -14.25
C GLY A 471 -16.70 -23.53 -13.88
N ARG A 472 -15.74 -23.62 -12.93
CA ARG A 472 -15.14 -24.87 -12.48
C ARG A 472 -15.37 -25.08 -10.98
N SER A 473 -15.55 -26.34 -10.59
CA SER A 473 -15.46 -26.78 -9.20
C SER A 473 -14.01 -27.13 -8.91
N LEU A 474 -13.39 -26.46 -7.95
CA LEU A 474 -11.95 -26.52 -7.72
C LEU A 474 -11.64 -27.21 -6.40
N VAL A 475 -10.59 -28.02 -6.38
CA VAL A 475 -10.11 -28.63 -5.13
C VAL A 475 -9.24 -27.62 -4.40
N VAL A 476 -9.55 -27.40 -3.13
CA VAL A 476 -8.78 -26.53 -2.24
C VAL A 476 -8.31 -27.31 -1.01
N SER A 477 -7.08 -27.00 -0.57
CA SER A 477 -6.55 -27.46 0.72
C SER A 477 -6.45 -26.27 1.67
N LEU A 478 -7.18 -26.30 2.77
CA LEU A 478 -7.14 -25.28 3.82
C LEU A 478 -5.76 -25.25 4.48
N TYR A 479 -5.14 -24.07 4.45
CA TYR A 479 -3.88 -23.82 5.14
C TYR A 479 -4.12 -23.13 6.49
N SER A 480 -4.83 -22.00 6.49
CA SER A 480 -5.13 -21.23 7.71
C SER A 480 -6.41 -20.41 7.55
N ILE A 481 -7.00 -19.91 8.63
CA ILE A 481 -8.10 -18.94 8.61
C ILE A 481 -7.65 -17.68 9.32
N LEU A 482 -7.43 -16.59 8.59
CA LEU A 482 -6.99 -15.31 9.15
C LEU A 482 -8.02 -14.22 8.91
N HIS A 483 -8.46 -13.57 10.00
CA HIS A 483 -9.45 -12.47 9.97
C HIS A 483 -10.76 -12.82 9.23
N GLY A 484 -11.18 -14.10 9.25
CA GLY A 484 -12.37 -14.58 8.56
C GLY A 484 -12.14 -15.04 7.11
N VAL A 485 -10.91 -14.93 6.59
CA VAL A 485 -10.55 -15.37 5.24
C VAL A 485 -9.86 -16.73 5.29
N MET A 486 -10.37 -17.69 4.51
CA MET A 486 -9.79 -19.02 4.36
C MET A 486 -8.61 -18.95 3.40
N ARG A 487 -7.40 -19.16 3.93
CA ARG A 487 -6.19 -19.25 3.13
C ARG A 487 -6.03 -20.69 2.63
N VAL A 488 -5.95 -20.86 1.32
CA VAL A 488 -5.98 -22.18 0.69
C VAL A 488 -4.85 -22.38 -0.32
N GLN A 489 -4.48 -23.63 -0.54
CA GLN A 489 -3.82 -24.04 -1.78
C GLN A 489 -4.90 -24.39 -2.79
N LEU A 490 -4.81 -23.85 -4.00
CA LEU A 490 -5.80 -24.05 -5.06
C LEU A 490 -5.24 -24.97 -6.13
N LEU A 491 -5.91 -26.11 -6.33
CA LEU A 491 -5.53 -27.11 -7.33
C LEU A 491 -6.47 -26.98 -8.54
N ILE A 492 -5.86 -26.87 -9.73
CA ILE A 492 -6.55 -26.82 -11.01
C ILE A 492 -6.40 -28.19 -11.68
N ASP A 493 -7.54 -28.79 -12.01
CA ASP A 493 -7.57 -30.00 -12.83
C ASP A 493 -7.20 -29.63 -14.27
N THR A 494 -6.10 -30.22 -14.76
CA THR A 494 -5.64 -30.12 -16.14
C THR A 494 -5.77 -31.48 -16.80
N GLU A 495 -5.79 -31.54 -18.14
CA GLU A 495 -5.96 -32.80 -18.89
C GLU A 495 -4.96 -33.91 -18.50
N THR A 496 -3.86 -33.56 -17.84
CA THR A 496 -2.75 -34.48 -17.49
C THR A 496 -2.46 -34.61 -15.99
N SER A 497 -2.84 -33.64 -15.14
CA SER A 497 -2.64 -33.67 -13.69
C SER A 497 -3.39 -32.57 -12.93
N ASN A 498 -3.52 -32.72 -11.61
CA ASN A 498 -3.87 -31.62 -10.71
C ASN A 498 -2.63 -30.73 -10.48
N THR A 499 -2.65 -29.51 -11.02
CA THR A 499 -1.54 -28.56 -10.93
C THR A 499 -1.93 -27.40 -10.02
N SER A 500 -0.99 -26.89 -9.22
CA SER A 500 -1.24 -25.70 -8.39
C SER A 500 -1.50 -24.47 -9.26
N ALA A 501 -2.54 -23.69 -8.92
CA ALA A 501 -2.78 -22.41 -9.56
C ALA A 501 -1.58 -21.45 -9.40
N VAL A 502 -0.84 -21.56 -8.29
CA VAL A 502 0.36 -20.76 -8.03
C VAL A 502 1.45 -21.11 -9.02
N ASP A 503 1.71 -22.39 -9.26
CA ASP A 503 2.77 -22.83 -10.18
C ASP A 503 2.50 -22.35 -11.61
N ILE A 504 1.24 -22.44 -12.07
CA ILE A 504 0.82 -21.90 -13.38
C ILE A 504 1.08 -20.38 -13.46
N LEU A 505 0.68 -19.63 -12.45
CA LEU A 505 0.86 -18.17 -12.44
C LEU A 505 2.32 -17.75 -12.32
N VAL A 506 3.17 -18.55 -11.67
CA VAL A 506 4.61 -18.30 -11.56
C VAL A 506 5.30 -18.61 -12.88
N GLU A 507 4.97 -19.74 -13.52
CA GLU A 507 5.49 -20.13 -14.84
C GLU A 507 5.11 -19.11 -15.93
N GLU A 508 3.91 -18.52 -15.84
CA GLU A 508 3.43 -17.46 -16.74
C GLU A 508 3.84 -16.04 -16.32
N GLU A 509 4.75 -15.91 -15.34
CA GLU A 509 5.36 -14.66 -14.85
C GLU A 509 4.38 -13.65 -14.20
N HIS A 510 3.19 -14.12 -13.83
CA HIS A 510 2.18 -13.31 -13.17
C HIS A 510 2.42 -13.14 -11.67
N ALA A 511 2.99 -14.17 -11.04
CA ALA A 511 3.24 -14.24 -9.60
C ALA A 511 4.68 -14.68 -9.30
N MET A 512 5.06 -14.53 -8.03
CA MET A 512 6.26 -15.12 -7.44
C MET A 512 5.84 -15.94 -6.22
N LYS A 513 6.59 -17.02 -5.93
CA LYS A 513 6.39 -17.76 -4.68
C LYS A 513 6.76 -16.87 -3.50
N ALA A 514 6.02 -17.01 -2.41
CA ALA A 514 6.23 -16.20 -1.22
C ALA A 514 5.95 -17.00 0.05
N GLU A 515 6.53 -16.58 1.17
CA GLU A 515 6.19 -17.13 2.46
C GLU A 515 4.87 -16.55 2.99
N GLU A 516 4.19 -17.34 3.83
CA GLU A 516 3.04 -16.86 4.59
C GLU A 516 3.46 -16.04 5.81
N SER A 517 2.57 -15.14 6.26
CA SER A 517 2.80 -14.31 7.45
C SER A 517 2.91 -15.15 8.73
N PHE A 518 3.60 -14.61 9.75
CA PHE A 518 3.70 -15.24 11.07
C PHE A 518 2.34 -15.74 11.61
N ASP A 519 1.32 -14.87 11.62
CA ASP A 519 -0.03 -15.23 12.08
C ASP A 519 -0.66 -16.39 11.31
N SER A 520 -0.37 -16.48 10.01
CA SER A 520 -0.85 -17.57 9.17
C SER A 520 -0.21 -18.90 9.54
N LYS A 521 1.11 -18.88 9.75
CA LYS A 521 1.90 -20.06 10.10
C LYS A 521 1.46 -20.61 11.46
N GLN A 522 1.29 -19.73 12.46
CA GLN A 522 0.78 -20.10 13.78
C GLN A 522 -0.65 -20.65 13.70
N ASN A 523 -1.53 -20.02 12.92
CA ASN A 523 -2.89 -20.52 12.75
C ASN A 523 -2.93 -21.88 12.02
N HIS A 524 -2.07 -22.07 11.02
CA HIS A 524 -1.92 -23.35 10.31
C HIS A 524 -1.53 -24.48 11.26
N GLU A 525 -0.54 -24.28 12.13
CA GLU A 525 -0.12 -25.27 13.13
C GLU A 525 -1.28 -25.68 14.04
N ILE A 526 -2.07 -24.71 14.52
CA ILE A 526 -3.25 -24.95 15.36
C ILE A 526 -4.31 -25.76 14.59
N ILE A 527 -4.67 -25.34 13.37
CA ILE A 527 -5.69 -26.01 12.55
C ILE A 527 -5.27 -27.45 12.23
N MET A 528 -4.03 -27.66 11.83
CA MET A 528 -3.54 -29.01 11.50
C MET A 528 -3.47 -29.92 12.72
N SER A 529 -3.16 -29.39 13.90
CA SER A 529 -3.27 -30.14 15.15
C SER A 529 -4.71 -30.54 15.44
N LEU A 530 -5.67 -29.61 15.27
CA LEU A 530 -7.09 -29.88 15.50
C LEU A 530 -7.63 -30.97 14.56
N TYR A 531 -7.31 -30.93 13.27
CA TYR A 531 -7.70 -32.00 12.34
C TYR A 531 -7.14 -33.36 12.76
N LYS A 532 -5.87 -33.42 13.19
CA LYS A 532 -5.28 -34.66 13.72
C LYS A 532 -5.99 -35.17 14.97
N ASP A 533 -6.40 -34.28 15.87
CA ASP A 533 -7.13 -34.64 17.09
C ASP A 533 -8.56 -35.13 16.77
N MET A 534 -9.21 -34.51 15.78
CA MET A 534 -10.52 -34.94 15.28
C MET A 534 -10.45 -36.32 14.63
N GLU A 535 -9.42 -36.58 13.79
CA GLU A 535 -9.17 -37.88 13.17
C GLU A 535 -8.87 -38.97 14.21
N ARG A 536 -8.15 -38.64 15.29
CA ARG A 536 -7.83 -39.56 16.40
C ARG A 536 -8.98 -39.73 17.40
N GLY A 537 -10.04 -38.94 17.30
CA GLY A 537 -11.13 -38.89 18.28
C GLY A 537 -10.70 -38.39 19.66
N THR A 538 -9.54 -37.72 19.76
CA THR A 538 -9.00 -37.15 21.01
C THR A 538 -9.47 -35.71 21.24
N TYR A 539 -10.09 -35.09 20.23
CA TYR A 539 -10.64 -33.76 20.35
C TYR A 539 -11.82 -33.71 21.34
N VAL A 540 -11.69 -32.87 22.36
CA VAL A 540 -12.78 -32.57 23.31
C VAL A 540 -13.25 -31.13 23.05
N PRO A 541 -14.49 -30.92 22.57
CA PRO A 541 -15.00 -29.58 22.37
C PRO A 541 -15.00 -28.76 23.66
N ASN A 542 -14.56 -27.50 23.59
CA ASN A 542 -14.77 -26.56 24.71
C ASN A 542 -16.25 -26.44 25.09
N ALA A 543 -17.16 -26.63 24.12
CA ALA A 543 -18.61 -26.70 24.32
C ALA A 543 -19.09 -27.89 25.17
N ALA A 544 -18.26 -28.93 25.35
CA ALA A 544 -18.57 -30.06 26.23
C ALA A 544 -18.38 -29.71 27.73
N SER A 545 -17.74 -28.58 28.05
CA SER A 545 -17.71 -28.04 29.41
C SER A 545 -18.91 -27.11 29.61
N SER A 546 -20.01 -27.63 30.17
CA SER A 546 -21.19 -26.83 30.55
C SER A 546 -20.79 -25.56 31.34
N SER A 547 -19.77 -25.68 32.18
CA SER A 547 -19.19 -24.59 32.98
C SER A 547 -18.74 -23.36 32.17
N TRP A 548 -18.22 -23.52 30.94
CA TRP A 548 -17.74 -22.38 30.14
C TRP A 548 -18.90 -21.60 29.52
N ASN A 549 -19.90 -22.30 28.98
CA ASN A 549 -21.09 -21.66 28.40
C ASN A 549 -21.93 -20.96 29.46
N ASP A 550 -22.03 -21.56 30.64
CA ASP A 550 -22.75 -20.96 31.77
C ASP A 550 -22.03 -19.70 32.27
N ARG A 551 -20.69 -19.73 32.40
CA ARG A 551 -19.90 -18.55 32.74
C ARG A 551 -20.03 -17.43 31.71
N LYS A 552 -19.98 -17.76 30.41
CA LYS A 552 -20.14 -16.78 29.33
C LYS A 552 -21.52 -16.10 29.38
N ARG A 553 -22.56 -16.85 29.73
CA ARG A 553 -23.93 -16.34 29.90
C ARG A 553 -24.03 -15.41 31.10
N GLU A 554 -23.47 -15.82 32.23
CA GLU A 554 -23.40 -15.00 33.45
C GLU A 554 -22.63 -13.68 33.20
N GLU A 555 -21.44 -13.75 32.59
CA GLU A 555 -20.66 -12.56 32.23
C GLU A 555 -21.44 -11.63 31.27
N LYS A 556 -22.21 -12.20 30.34
CA LYS A 556 -23.07 -11.44 29.43
C LYS A 556 -24.21 -10.74 30.17
N GLU A 557 -24.90 -11.42 31.08
CA GLU A 557 -25.96 -10.82 31.90
C GLU A 557 -25.41 -9.65 32.73
N ILE A 558 -24.23 -9.81 33.35
CA ILE A 558 -23.55 -8.74 34.09
C ILE A 558 -23.23 -7.55 33.16
N ILE A 559 -22.72 -7.81 31.96
CA ILE A 559 -22.42 -6.75 30.98
C ILE A 559 -23.69 -5.97 30.61
N ASP A 560 -24.77 -6.69 30.30
CA ASP A 560 -26.04 -6.09 29.89
C ASP A 560 -26.69 -5.26 31.01
N ASP A 561 -26.65 -5.75 32.25
CA ASP A 561 -27.11 -5.05 33.46
C ASP A 561 -26.35 -3.72 33.65
N LEU A 562 -25.02 -3.79 33.63
CA LEU A 562 -24.16 -2.62 33.82
C LEU A 562 -24.34 -1.59 32.69
N LEU A 563 -24.39 -2.04 31.42
CA LEU A 563 -24.62 -1.16 30.28
C LEU A 563 -25.97 -0.46 30.38
N THR A 564 -27.02 -1.17 30.78
CA THR A 564 -28.37 -0.61 30.94
C THR A 564 -28.41 0.45 32.03
N HIS A 565 -27.71 0.21 33.15
CA HIS A 565 -27.63 1.16 34.25
C HIS A 565 -26.87 2.44 33.86
N PHE A 566 -25.66 2.27 33.30
CA PHE A 566 -24.78 3.39 33.00
C PHE A 566 -25.13 4.14 31.69
N ALA A 567 -26.03 3.60 30.87
CA ALA A 567 -26.58 4.31 29.71
C ALA A 567 -27.42 5.55 30.08
N LYS A 568 -28.01 5.59 31.28
CA LYS A 568 -28.93 6.66 31.74
C LYS A 568 -28.28 7.66 32.70
N GLY A 569 -27.07 7.40 33.19
CA GLY A 569 -26.39 8.20 34.21
C GLY A 569 -25.88 9.56 33.69
N ARG A 570 -25.85 10.58 34.55
CA ARG A 570 -25.13 11.83 34.24
C ARG A 570 -23.64 11.52 34.10
N HIS A 571 -22.99 12.07 33.07
CA HIS A 571 -21.56 11.90 32.87
C HIS A 571 -20.78 12.32 34.12
N SER A 572 -19.93 11.42 34.61
CA SER A 572 -19.00 11.70 35.70
C SER A 572 -18.03 12.84 35.33
N LYS A 573 -17.55 13.58 36.34
CA LYS A 573 -16.55 14.64 36.16
C LYS A 573 -15.12 14.10 36.03
N THR A 574 -14.88 12.84 36.39
CA THR A 574 -13.55 12.23 36.33
C THR A 574 -13.19 11.89 34.90
N LYS A 575 -11.99 12.29 34.47
CA LYS A 575 -11.47 12.04 33.13
C LYS A 575 -10.22 11.17 33.16
N VAL A 576 -10.08 10.30 32.18
CA VAL A 576 -8.88 9.48 31.95
C VAL A 576 -8.33 9.78 30.56
N ASN A 577 -7.02 10.07 30.49
CA ASN A 577 -6.30 10.25 29.23
C ASN A 577 -5.94 8.88 28.64
N LEU A 578 -6.29 8.67 27.39
CA LEU A 578 -5.90 7.49 26.63
C LEU A 578 -4.54 7.70 25.96
N TYR A 579 -3.86 6.59 25.66
CA TYR A 579 -2.62 6.60 24.89
C TYR A 579 -2.81 5.95 23.53
N GLY A 580 -2.33 6.63 22.48
CA GLY A 580 -2.48 6.20 21.10
C GLY A 580 -3.47 7.07 20.33
N PRO A 581 -4.02 6.56 19.22
CA PRO A 581 -3.94 5.19 18.72
C PRO A 581 -2.54 4.84 18.17
N HIS A 582 -2.20 3.56 18.18
CA HIS A 582 -0.92 3.02 17.70
C HIS A 582 -1.13 1.79 16.81
N SER A 583 -0.13 1.50 15.98
CA SER A 583 -0.01 0.24 15.25
C SER A 583 1.45 -0.23 15.32
N PRO A 584 1.72 -1.50 15.66
CA PRO A 584 3.08 -2.04 15.68
C PRO A 584 3.67 -2.17 14.27
N ASN A 585 2.83 -2.18 13.23
CA ASN A 585 3.23 -2.25 11.83
C ASN A 585 3.70 -0.90 11.26
N LYS A 586 3.87 0.14 12.09
CA LYS A 586 4.31 1.45 11.64
C LYS A 586 5.74 1.37 11.09
N ILE A 587 5.93 1.88 9.88
CA ILE A 587 7.24 1.87 9.22
C ILE A 587 8.16 2.88 9.90
N SER A 588 9.38 2.42 10.20
CA SER A 588 10.52 3.28 10.51
C SER A 588 11.44 3.33 9.29
N PHE A 589 12.04 4.49 9.02
CA PHE A 589 12.95 4.68 7.90
C PHE A 589 14.36 4.99 8.38
N TYR A 590 15.34 4.56 7.60
CA TYR A 590 16.76 4.76 7.85
C TYR A 590 17.42 5.28 6.59
N SER A 591 18.45 6.11 6.72
CA SER A 591 19.22 6.53 5.55
C SER A 591 20.06 5.39 5.02
N LEU A 592 20.15 5.29 3.69
CA LEU A 592 21.11 4.42 3.01
C LEU A 592 22.56 4.92 3.12
N SER A 593 22.77 6.19 3.48
CA SER A 593 24.10 6.71 3.78
C SER A 593 24.50 6.30 5.20
N HIS A 594 25.49 5.41 5.32
CA HIS A 594 25.93 4.86 6.61
C HIS A 594 26.38 5.94 7.60
N ARG A 595 26.91 7.08 7.10
CA ARG A 595 27.26 8.27 7.90
C ARG A 595 26.07 9.00 8.51
N THR A 596 24.85 8.68 8.11
CA THR A 596 23.62 9.25 8.67
C THR A 596 22.64 8.20 9.20
N SER A 597 23.02 6.93 9.14
CA SER A 597 22.24 5.78 9.62
C SER A 597 21.82 5.89 11.09
N TYR A 598 22.65 6.50 11.93
CA TYR A 598 22.39 6.72 13.36
C TYR A 598 21.39 7.86 13.65
N LYS A 599 21.07 8.70 12.65
CA LYS A 599 20.15 9.83 12.84
C LYS A 599 18.71 9.35 12.80
N THR A 600 17.86 9.87 13.67
CA THR A 600 16.43 9.55 13.63
C THR A 600 15.78 10.20 12.42
N VAL A 601 15.18 9.41 11.54
CA VAL A 601 14.41 9.89 10.41
C VAL A 601 12.97 10.19 10.85
N CYS A 602 12.49 11.38 10.52
CA CYS A 602 11.12 11.83 10.74
C CYS A 602 10.55 12.30 9.42
N ILE A 603 9.29 11.96 9.16
CA ILE A 603 8.56 12.44 7.99
C ILE A 603 7.65 13.59 8.41
N GLU A 604 7.57 14.64 7.59
CA GLU A 604 6.69 15.78 7.86
C GLU A 604 5.24 15.33 8.03
N ARG A 605 4.57 15.85 9.07
CA ARG A 605 3.20 15.43 9.45
C ARG A 605 2.19 15.59 8.32
N SER A 606 2.39 16.57 7.44
CA SER A 606 1.53 16.85 6.28
C SER A 606 1.61 15.76 5.19
N SER A 607 2.67 14.94 5.23
CA SER A 607 2.91 13.87 4.28
C SER A 607 1.97 12.70 4.54
N ILE A 608 1.46 12.10 3.47
CA ILE A 608 0.62 10.89 3.58
C ILE A 608 1.40 9.67 4.09
N ASN A 609 2.74 9.69 4.00
CA ASN A 609 3.59 8.60 4.47
C ASN A 609 4.10 8.79 5.91
N SER A 610 3.69 9.86 6.61
CA SER A 610 4.14 10.15 7.98
C SER A 610 3.80 9.06 9.01
N LEU A 611 2.80 8.24 8.69
CA LEU A 611 2.31 7.13 9.49
C LEU A 611 2.06 5.89 8.62
N ALA A 612 2.86 5.72 7.56
CA ALA A 612 2.78 4.56 6.69
C ALA A 612 2.95 3.26 7.50
N LEU A 613 2.15 2.25 7.15
CA LEU A 613 2.20 0.91 7.76
C LEU A 613 2.77 -0.09 6.75
N ASN A 614 3.55 -1.05 7.25
CA ASN A 614 3.90 -2.22 6.47
C ASN A 614 2.84 -3.30 6.69
N ASP A 615 2.09 -3.57 5.65
CA ASP A 615 1.00 -4.54 5.63
C ASP A 615 1.45 -5.95 5.22
N SER A 616 2.75 -6.14 4.95
CA SER A 616 3.39 -7.40 4.57
C SER A 616 4.81 -7.53 5.17
N PRO A 617 4.97 -7.54 6.51
CA PRO A 617 6.28 -7.61 7.19
C PRO A 617 7.07 -8.91 7.00
N HIS A 618 6.41 -9.94 6.48
CA HIS A 618 7.04 -11.21 6.12
C HIS A 618 7.91 -11.12 4.86
N TYR A 619 7.71 -10.11 4.00
CA TYR A 619 8.61 -9.86 2.87
C TYR A 619 9.88 -9.15 3.35
N LYS A 620 11.04 -9.81 3.20
CA LYS A 620 12.31 -9.35 3.79
C LYS A 620 13.18 -8.47 2.88
N HIS A 621 12.89 -8.41 1.58
CA HIS A 621 13.56 -7.47 0.67
C HIS A 621 13.37 -6.00 1.07
N GLN A 622 14.30 -5.15 0.65
CA GLN A 622 14.34 -3.74 1.05
C GLN A 622 13.25 -2.91 0.33
N ARG A 623 12.47 -2.16 1.12
CA ARG A 623 11.55 -1.12 0.62
C ARG A 623 12.15 0.27 0.72
N MET A 624 11.93 1.08 -0.31
CA MET A 624 12.54 2.41 -0.44
C MET A 624 11.53 3.55 -0.42
N LEU A 625 11.89 4.63 0.28
CA LEU A 625 11.24 5.93 0.29
C LEU A 625 12.19 6.97 -0.31
N VAL A 626 11.65 7.82 -1.19
CA VAL A 626 12.34 8.99 -1.74
C VAL A 626 11.78 10.24 -1.11
N ALA A 627 12.65 11.16 -0.68
CA ALA A 627 12.25 12.48 -0.18
C ALA A 627 12.60 13.57 -1.18
N GLY A 628 11.65 14.45 -1.50
CA GLY A 628 11.89 15.62 -2.34
C GLY A 628 12.82 16.64 -1.68
N SER A 629 12.70 16.77 -0.35
CA SER A 629 13.56 17.64 0.47
C SER A 629 13.97 16.95 1.76
N VAL A 630 15.24 17.11 2.11
CA VAL A 630 15.87 16.58 3.33
C VAL A 630 16.42 17.76 4.13
N SER A 631 16.05 17.84 5.40
CA SER A 631 16.59 18.85 6.32
C SER A 631 17.06 18.19 7.60
N VAL A 632 18.17 18.67 8.17
CA VAL A 632 18.71 18.17 9.43
C VAL A 632 18.49 19.22 10.50
N ASN A 633 18.08 18.81 11.69
CA ASN A 633 17.94 19.74 12.81
C ASN A 633 19.29 20.34 13.23
N ALA A 634 19.26 21.45 13.99
CA ALA A 634 20.48 22.15 14.41
C ALA A 634 21.46 21.28 15.23
N THR A 635 20.99 20.22 15.89
CA THR A 635 21.84 19.29 16.65
C THR A 635 22.42 18.16 15.80
N GLY A 636 22.03 18.03 14.53
CA GLY A 636 22.52 16.96 13.66
C GLY A 636 21.92 15.58 13.93
N THR A 637 20.98 15.45 14.87
CA THR A 637 20.46 14.17 15.39
C THR A 637 19.21 13.67 14.66
N ARG A 638 18.45 14.57 14.04
CA ARG A 638 17.17 14.24 13.37
C ARG A 638 17.17 14.72 11.93
N ILE A 639 16.74 13.85 11.04
CA ILE A 639 16.48 14.13 9.64
C ILE A 639 14.98 14.30 9.48
N LEU A 640 14.55 15.41 8.87
CA LEU A 640 13.16 15.67 8.50
C LEU A 640 13.01 15.56 6.98
N LEU A 641 12.16 14.63 6.56
CA LEU A 641 11.81 14.38 5.17
C LEU A 641 10.51 15.08 4.80
N ARG A 642 10.49 15.71 3.62
CA ARG A 642 9.28 16.29 3.03
C ARG A 642 9.07 15.71 1.64
N GLU A 643 7.84 15.83 1.14
CA GLU A 643 7.50 15.56 -0.26
C GLU A 643 7.84 14.12 -0.62
N THR A 644 7.29 13.20 0.17
CA THR A 644 7.80 11.83 0.18
C THR A 644 7.02 10.94 -0.78
N THR A 645 7.73 9.99 -1.38
CA THR A 645 7.20 8.98 -2.30
C THR A 645 7.72 7.61 -1.93
N MET A 646 6.82 6.71 -1.55
CA MET A 646 7.14 5.29 -1.41
C MET A 646 7.30 4.68 -2.80
N MET A 647 8.39 3.93 -2.97
CA MET A 647 8.63 3.16 -4.18
C MET A 647 7.87 1.82 -4.12
N PRO A 648 7.49 1.24 -5.27
CA PRO A 648 6.84 -0.06 -5.28
C PRO A 648 7.72 -1.17 -4.72
N ASP A 649 7.08 -2.23 -4.27
CA ASP A 649 7.71 -3.34 -3.58
C ASP A 649 8.27 -4.38 -4.53
N VAL A 650 9.31 -3.98 -5.28
CA VAL A 650 9.97 -4.82 -6.28
C VAL A 650 11.34 -5.27 -5.75
N PRO A 651 11.64 -6.58 -5.69
CA PRO A 651 12.96 -7.09 -5.28
C PRO A 651 14.11 -6.44 -6.06
N GLY A 652 15.15 -6.00 -5.33
CA GLY A 652 16.31 -5.31 -5.90
C GLY A 652 16.06 -3.86 -6.37
N LEU A 653 14.85 -3.32 -6.25
CA LEU A 653 14.53 -1.95 -6.70
C LEU A 653 15.42 -0.86 -6.09
N PRO A 654 15.74 -0.86 -4.78
CA PRO A 654 16.63 0.15 -4.20
C PRO A 654 18.01 0.13 -4.88
N ALA A 655 18.54 -1.06 -5.16
CA ALA A 655 19.82 -1.24 -5.83
C ALA A 655 19.77 -0.78 -7.30
N LEU A 656 18.75 -1.20 -8.05
CA LEU A 656 18.55 -0.79 -9.44
C LEU A 656 18.46 0.72 -9.61
N LEU A 657 17.67 1.40 -8.78
CA LEU A 657 17.52 2.87 -8.87
C LEU A 657 18.81 3.60 -8.51
N THR A 658 19.49 3.17 -7.44
CA THR A 658 20.75 3.77 -7.02
C THR A 658 21.80 3.58 -8.11
N MET A 659 21.98 2.37 -8.64
CA MET A 659 22.92 2.11 -9.74
C MET A 659 22.53 2.84 -11.02
N LEU A 660 21.24 2.97 -11.34
CA LEU A 660 20.79 3.67 -12.54
C LEU A 660 21.12 5.18 -12.49
N PHE A 661 20.90 5.83 -11.34
CA PHE A 661 21.00 7.29 -11.23
C PHE A 661 22.29 7.83 -10.59
N THR A 662 23.10 6.97 -9.99
CA THR A 662 24.38 7.37 -9.40
C THR A 662 25.40 7.79 -10.47
N PRO A 663 26.14 8.89 -10.30
CA PRO A 663 27.15 9.29 -11.28
C PRO A 663 28.23 8.23 -11.50
N ILE A 664 28.74 7.64 -10.42
CA ILE A 664 29.78 6.60 -10.45
C ILE A 664 29.37 5.49 -9.48
N MET A 665 29.57 4.25 -9.89
CA MET A 665 29.45 3.09 -9.01
C MET A 665 30.74 2.25 -9.03
N GLU A 666 31.04 1.60 -7.90
CA GLU A 666 32.03 0.53 -7.80
C GLU A 666 31.32 -0.74 -7.29
N LEU A 667 31.24 -1.77 -8.14
CA LEU A 667 30.62 -3.05 -7.80
C LEU A 667 31.44 -3.81 -6.77
N ARG A 668 30.77 -4.49 -5.85
CA ARG A 668 31.36 -5.41 -4.87
C ARG A 668 31.09 -6.84 -5.29
N THR A 669 32.03 -7.72 -5.01
CA THR A 669 31.91 -9.16 -5.21
C THR A 669 32.10 -9.90 -3.90
N ASP A 670 31.75 -11.18 -3.90
CA ASP A 670 32.24 -12.13 -2.89
C ASP A 670 33.75 -12.38 -3.04
N GLU A 671 34.34 -13.07 -2.05
CA GLU A 671 35.77 -13.39 -2.04
C GLU A 671 36.20 -14.23 -3.26
N GLU A 672 35.33 -15.17 -3.67
CA GLU A 672 35.57 -16.06 -4.81
C GLU A 672 35.30 -15.39 -6.17
N ARG A 673 34.74 -14.16 -6.16
CA ARG A 673 34.31 -13.41 -7.35
C ARG A 673 33.30 -14.16 -8.22
N THR A 674 32.45 -14.99 -7.61
CA THR A 674 31.41 -15.74 -8.32
C THR A 674 30.11 -14.93 -8.47
N CYS A 675 29.89 -13.91 -7.63
CA CYS A 675 28.70 -13.07 -7.71
C CYS A 675 28.93 -11.63 -7.23
N TYR A 676 28.03 -10.72 -7.62
CA TYR A 676 27.98 -9.38 -7.07
C TYR A 676 27.28 -9.39 -5.70
N THR A 677 27.91 -8.80 -4.70
CA THR A 677 27.39 -8.71 -3.32
C THR A 677 26.81 -7.33 -3.00
N GLY A 678 27.17 -6.31 -3.79
CA GLY A 678 26.77 -4.94 -3.52
C GLY A 678 27.36 -3.93 -4.49
N ALA A 679 27.16 -2.65 -4.18
CA ALA A 679 27.77 -1.54 -4.89
C ALA A 679 27.97 -0.33 -3.98
N LEU A 680 29.09 0.37 -4.14
CA LEU A 680 29.29 1.71 -3.60
C LEU A 680 28.98 2.74 -4.68
N CYS A 681 28.04 3.64 -4.41
CA CYS A 681 27.46 4.57 -5.37
C CYS A 681 27.65 6.01 -4.88
N GLY A 682 28.12 6.92 -5.75
CA GLY A 682 28.36 8.30 -5.35
C GLY A 682 29.02 9.14 -6.44
N LEU A 683 29.83 10.11 -6.00
CA LEU A 683 30.61 10.96 -6.91
C LEU A 683 31.98 10.37 -7.25
N GLY A 684 32.33 9.19 -6.72
CA GLY A 684 33.66 8.60 -6.84
C GLY A 684 34.64 9.17 -5.81
N TRP A 685 35.94 9.11 -6.11
CA TRP A 685 37.03 9.48 -5.20
C TRP A 685 38.11 10.33 -5.90
N TYR A 686 38.98 10.99 -5.11
CA TYR A 686 40.12 11.77 -5.63
C TYR A 686 41.45 11.01 -5.54
N GLY A 687 42.15 10.91 -6.68
CA GLY A 687 43.52 10.39 -6.76
C GLY A 687 43.65 8.95 -6.22
N GLN A 688 44.67 8.70 -5.40
CA GLN A 688 44.90 7.39 -4.78
C GLN A 688 44.20 7.21 -3.42
N LYS A 689 43.44 8.20 -2.94
CA LYS A 689 42.74 8.10 -1.65
C LYS A 689 41.47 7.28 -1.81
N GLN A 690 41.22 6.36 -0.89
CA GLN A 690 39.99 5.54 -0.85
C GLN A 690 38.79 6.29 -0.23
N GLU A 691 38.80 7.62 -0.26
CA GLU A 691 37.77 8.48 0.34
C GLU A 691 36.91 9.12 -0.76
N GLY A 692 35.59 9.12 -0.54
CA GLY A 692 34.64 9.69 -1.50
C GLY A 692 34.78 11.21 -1.62
N ILE A 693 34.55 11.74 -2.83
CA ILE A 693 34.51 13.18 -3.14
C ILE A 693 33.51 13.90 -2.23
N LEU A 694 32.36 13.27 -2.00
CA LEU A 694 31.30 13.76 -1.13
C LEU A 694 30.73 12.60 -0.30
N ALA A 695 31.56 12.10 0.62
CA ALA A 695 31.27 10.87 1.39
C ALA A 695 29.92 10.84 2.12
N GLU A 696 29.33 11.99 2.45
CA GLU A 696 28.01 12.05 3.09
C GLU A 696 26.85 11.69 2.14
N HIS A 697 27.08 11.76 0.82
CA HIS A 697 26.15 11.42 -0.27
C HIS A 697 26.45 10.04 -0.89
N ASP A 698 27.49 9.36 -0.43
CA ASP A 698 27.79 8.00 -0.88
C ASP A 698 26.76 7.04 -0.28
N ILE A 699 26.25 6.16 -1.12
CA ILE A 699 25.31 5.09 -0.76
C ILE A 699 26.05 3.77 -0.99
N GLU A 700 26.23 2.99 0.07
CA GLU A 700 26.70 1.62 -0.03
C GLU A 700 25.51 0.66 0.10
N LEU A 701 25.39 -0.24 -0.87
CA LEU A 701 24.32 -1.22 -0.94
C LEU A 701 24.89 -2.62 -0.77
N ALA A 702 24.27 -3.41 0.09
CA ALA A 702 24.34 -4.86 0.03
C ALA A 702 23.11 -5.35 -0.74
N PHE A 703 23.31 -6.20 -1.74
CA PHE A 703 22.22 -6.68 -2.58
C PHE A 703 21.41 -7.76 -1.86
N ASP A 704 20.09 -7.63 -1.92
CA ASP A 704 19.09 -8.60 -1.42
C ASP A 704 18.61 -9.56 -2.53
N VAL A 705 19.08 -9.35 -3.76
CA VAL A 705 18.85 -10.20 -4.92
C VAL A 705 20.15 -10.38 -5.70
N LYS A 706 20.27 -11.49 -6.44
CA LYS A 706 21.42 -11.71 -7.32
C LYS A 706 21.33 -10.83 -8.57
N PHE A 707 22.35 -10.01 -8.76
CA PHE A 707 22.59 -9.28 -10.00
C PHE A 707 23.67 -9.98 -10.81
N ASP A 708 23.57 -9.89 -12.14
CA ASP A 708 24.58 -10.40 -13.08
C ASP A 708 25.06 -9.32 -14.07
N VAL A 709 25.92 -9.73 -15.01
CA VAL A 709 26.49 -8.84 -16.02
C VAL A 709 25.41 -8.28 -16.96
N GLU A 710 24.32 -9.02 -17.21
CA GLU A 710 23.23 -8.56 -18.07
C GLU A 710 22.49 -7.40 -17.42
N ASP A 711 22.31 -7.42 -16.09
CA ASP A 711 21.72 -6.31 -15.35
C ASP A 711 22.52 -5.01 -15.52
N ILE A 712 23.85 -5.08 -15.38
CA ILE A 712 24.73 -3.92 -15.54
C ILE A 712 24.75 -3.45 -17.00
N THR A 713 24.71 -4.39 -17.93
CA THR A 713 24.62 -4.09 -19.37
C THR A 713 23.31 -3.36 -19.70
N GLU A 714 22.19 -3.79 -19.14
CA GLU A 714 20.89 -3.15 -19.35
C GLU A 714 20.80 -1.76 -18.71
N ILE A 715 21.39 -1.57 -17.51
CA ILE A 715 21.54 -0.25 -16.89
C ILE A 715 22.31 0.70 -17.82
N ASN A 716 23.45 0.26 -18.35
CA ASN A 716 24.24 1.06 -19.28
C ASN A 716 23.51 1.29 -20.60
N ALA A 717 22.78 0.32 -21.13
CA ALA A 717 21.98 0.48 -22.33
C ALA A 717 20.87 1.54 -22.15
N LEU A 718 20.20 1.54 -21.00
CA LEU A 718 19.24 2.59 -20.64
C LEU A 718 19.92 3.96 -20.51
N ARG A 719 21.11 4.04 -19.89
CA ARG A 719 21.87 5.30 -19.82
C ARG A 719 22.26 5.84 -21.18
N VAL A 720 22.68 4.98 -22.12
CA VAL A 720 22.93 5.37 -23.51
C VAL A 720 21.66 5.92 -24.15
N ALA A 721 20.51 5.25 -23.98
CA ALA A 721 19.23 5.72 -24.50
C ALA A 721 18.84 7.11 -23.94
N VAL A 722 19.05 7.32 -22.63
CA VAL A 722 18.86 8.63 -21.99
C VAL A 722 19.79 9.68 -22.59
N ASN A 723 21.10 9.38 -22.67
CA ASN A 723 22.11 10.29 -23.20
C ASN A 723 21.77 10.73 -24.63
N ARG A 724 21.23 9.83 -25.48
CA ARG A 724 20.82 10.15 -26.85
C ARG A 724 19.73 11.22 -26.93
N LEU A 725 18.81 11.27 -25.96
CA LEU A 725 17.76 12.30 -25.92
C LEU A 725 18.34 13.65 -25.47
N VAL A 726 19.23 13.65 -24.47
CA VAL A 726 19.76 14.87 -23.85
C VAL A 726 21.22 15.19 -24.23
N CYS A 727 21.65 14.79 -25.42
CA CYS A 727 22.98 15.11 -25.94
C CYS A 727 23.02 16.46 -26.66
N GLU A 728 24.24 16.92 -26.94
CA GLU A 728 24.50 18.10 -27.75
C GLU A 728 24.83 17.70 -29.18
N GLY A 729 24.39 18.51 -30.15
CA GLY A 729 24.65 18.27 -31.57
C GLY A 729 23.42 17.79 -32.33
N PRO A 730 23.56 17.41 -33.62
CA PRO A 730 22.44 17.20 -34.54
C PRO A 730 21.48 16.07 -34.13
N ASN A 731 21.92 15.18 -33.24
CA ASN A 731 21.14 14.05 -32.75
C ASN A 731 20.40 14.34 -31.43
N GLY A 732 20.61 15.51 -30.80
CA GLY A 732 19.97 15.88 -29.54
C GLY A 732 18.56 16.44 -29.71
N THR A 733 17.73 16.36 -28.66
CA THR A 733 16.30 16.75 -28.68
C THR A 733 16.00 18.07 -29.40
N ILE A 734 16.84 19.10 -29.29
CA ILE A 734 16.64 20.41 -29.94
C ILE A 734 16.44 20.29 -31.46
N HIS A 735 17.07 19.31 -32.10
CA HIS A 735 17.08 19.14 -33.56
C HIS A 735 16.15 18.03 -34.07
N LEU A 736 15.51 17.28 -33.17
CA LEU A 736 14.68 16.14 -33.52
C LEU A 736 13.22 16.54 -33.79
N GLY A 737 12.59 15.85 -34.75
CA GLY A 737 11.14 15.94 -34.95
C GLY A 737 10.34 15.20 -33.86
N PRO A 738 9.05 15.54 -33.68
CA PRO A 738 8.21 14.97 -32.62
C PRO A 738 8.06 13.44 -32.69
N ASP A 739 8.00 12.87 -33.89
CA ASP A 739 7.90 11.41 -34.07
C ASP A 739 9.16 10.69 -33.59
N ARG A 740 10.34 11.26 -33.88
CA ARG A 740 11.63 10.70 -33.45
C ARG A 740 11.81 10.83 -31.94
N ILE A 741 11.40 11.96 -31.36
CA ILE A 741 11.39 12.14 -29.90
C ILE A 741 10.49 11.09 -29.25
N SER A 742 9.28 10.89 -29.77
CA SER A 742 8.32 9.91 -29.24
C SER A 742 8.89 8.48 -29.32
N GLN A 743 9.56 8.13 -30.41
CA GLN A 743 10.23 6.83 -30.56
C GLN A 743 11.36 6.62 -29.53
N LEU A 744 12.20 7.63 -29.30
CA LEU A 744 13.29 7.54 -28.33
C LEU A 744 12.78 7.53 -26.89
N GLN A 745 11.70 8.27 -26.59
CA GLN A 745 11.02 8.22 -25.31
C GLN A 745 10.48 6.81 -25.05
N GLU A 746 9.85 6.18 -26.04
CA GLU A 746 9.34 4.81 -25.88
C GLU A 746 10.47 3.78 -25.71
N ASP A 747 11.61 3.92 -26.43
CA ASP A 747 12.80 3.08 -26.20
C ASP A 747 13.32 3.22 -24.76
N CYS A 748 13.38 4.44 -24.21
CA CYS A 748 13.77 4.64 -22.80
C CYS A 748 12.76 4.00 -21.83
N ARG A 749 11.46 4.13 -22.11
CA ARG A 749 10.40 3.57 -21.27
C ARG A 749 10.43 2.04 -21.30
N ASP A 750 10.60 1.43 -22.47
CA ASP A 750 10.64 -0.03 -22.62
C ASP A 750 11.88 -0.64 -21.97
N ARG A 751 13.06 -0.04 -22.15
CA ARG A 751 14.29 -0.46 -21.44
C ARG A 751 14.14 -0.35 -19.93
N LEU A 752 13.53 0.74 -19.47
CA LEU A 752 13.26 0.91 -18.04
C LEU A 752 12.34 -0.20 -17.51
N ILE A 753 11.22 -0.49 -18.18
CA ILE A 753 10.33 -1.57 -17.74
C ILE A 753 11.06 -2.91 -17.76
N ARG A 754 11.76 -3.23 -18.85
CA ARG A 754 12.53 -4.46 -19.01
C ARG A 754 13.56 -4.67 -17.90
N LEU A 755 14.25 -3.62 -17.47
CA LEU A 755 15.22 -3.68 -16.38
C LEU A 755 14.57 -4.14 -15.06
N PHE A 756 13.36 -3.65 -14.75
CA PHE A 756 12.67 -4.00 -13.50
C PHE A 756 11.80 -5.27 -13.61
N THR A 757 11.47 -5.71 -14.83
CA THR A 757 10.69 -6.92 -15.09
C THR A 757 11.53 -8.01 -15.78
N LYS A 758 12.78 -8.20 -15.34
CA LYS A 758 13.69 -9.22 -15.86
C LYS A 758 13.06 -10.62 -15.77
N SER A 759 13.20 -11.40 -16.83
CA SER A 759 12.79 -12.81 -16.89
C SER A 759 14.00 -13.71 -17.24
N PRO A 760 14.30 -14.75 -16.45
CA PRO A 760 13.63 -15.12 -15.19
C PRO A 760 13.82 -14.05 -14.09
N PRO A 761 12.92 -13.97 -13.08
CA PRO A 761 13.06 -13.04 -11.98
C PRO A 761 14.38 -13.22 -11.23
N ARG A 762 14.91 -12.13 -10.66
CA ARG A 762 16.15 -12.18 -9.86
C ARG A 762 15.93 -13.03 -8.62
N GLU A 763 16.89 -13.93 -8.36
CA GLU A 763 16.87 -14.79 -7.18
C GLU A 763 17.12 -13.96 -5.91
N GLU A 764 16.29 -14.16 -4.89
CA GLU A 764 16.50 -13.58 -3.56
C GLU A 764 17.72 -14.21 -2.89
N GLY A 765 18.49 -13.41 -2.15
CA GLY A 765 19.69 -13.87 -1.46
C GLY A 765 19.97 -13.07 -0.18
N PRO A 766 20.72 -13.66 0.78
CA PRO A 766 21.12 -12.93 1.98
C PRO A 766 22.06 -11.77 1.61
N GLN A 767 21.92 -10.66 2.33
CA GLN A 767 22.82 -9.53 2.17
C GLN A 767 24.21 -9.88 2.67
N VAL A 768 25.20 -9.74 1.79
CA VAL A 768 26.62 -9.93 2.12
C VAL A 768 27.29 -8.57 2.17
N PHE A 769 27.73 -8.17 3.37
CA PHE A 769 28.44 -6.91 3.55
C PHE A 769 29.92 -7.08 3.18
N PHE A 770 30.46 -6.09 2.48
CA PHE A 770 31.86 -6.07 2.09
C PHE A 770 32.77 -5.76 3.29
N GLU A 771 33.93 -6.42 3.40
CA GLU A 771 34.79 -6.36 4.61
C GLU A 771 35.22 -4.95 5.00
N LYS A 772 35.47 -4.09 4.00
CA LYS A 772 35.92 -2.71 4.17
C LYS A 772 34.83 -1.77 3.65
N PRO A 773 33.80 -1.49 4.44
CA PRO A 773 32.71 -0.61 4.02
C PRO A 773 33.20 0.82 3.79
N GLU A 774 32.46 1.58 2.98
CA GLU A 774 32.61 3.01 2.69
C GLU A 774 33.92 3.45 2.00
N LYS A 775 34.77 2.51 1.59
CA LYS A 775 36.04 2.83 0.93
C LYS A 775 35.93 2.64 -0.58
N TRP A 776 36.29 3.66 -1.33
CA TRP A 776 36.38 3.58 -2.80
C TRP A 776 37.69 2.93 -3.24
N ASN A 777 37.77 2.57 -4.53
CA ASN A 777 38.99 2.07 -5.17
C ASN A 777 39.53 0.81 -4.50
N GLN A 778 38.65 -0.16 -4.25
CA GLN A 778 39.01 -1.45 -3.64
C GLN A 778 39.05 -2.60 -4.62
N VAL A 779 38.45 -2.43 -5.80
CA VAL A 779 38.44 -3.43 -6.86
C VAL A 779 39.70 -3.25 -7.71
N ASP A 780 40.43 -4.35 -7.93
CA ASP A 780 41.62 -4.38 -8.79
C ASP A 780 41.27 -3.83 -10.19
N PRO A 781 41.97 -2.79 -10.68
CA PRO A 781 41.75 -2.24 -12.01
C PRO A 781 41.85 -3.27 -13.15
N ALA A 782 42.65 -4.33 -13.00
CA ALA A 782 42.75 -5.38 -14.01
C ALA A 782 41.46 -6.21 -14.18
N LEU A 783 40.56 -6.13 -13.19
CA LEU A 783 39.27 -6.81 -13.20
C LEU A 783 38.12 -5.90 -13.67
N LYS A 784 38.41 -4.63 -13.94
CA LYS A 784 37.43 -3.66 -14.43
C LYS A 784 37.43 -3.66 -15.97
N MET A 785 36.26 -3.86 -16.55
CA MET A 785 36.03 -3.69 -17.98
C MET A 785 35.28 -2.37 -18.21
N ASP A 786 36.00 -1.38 -18.74
CA ASP A 786 35.42 -0.09 -19.11
C ASP A 786 34.62 -0.22 -20.42
N ILE A 787 33.40 0.33 -20.42
CA ILE A 787 32.52 0.31 -21.58
C ILE A 787 32.65 1.63 -22.34
N VAL A 788 33.12 1.55 -23.58
CA VAL A 788 33.28 2.70 -24.48
C VAL A 788 32.00 2.91 -25.30
N GLU A 789 31.51 4.15 -25.41
CA GLU A 789 30.34 4.45 -26.25
C GLU A 789 30.65 4.19 -27.75
N PRO A 790 29.71 3.59 -28.53
CA PRO A 790 29.95 3.21 -29.93
C PRO A 790 30.22 4.38 -30.90
N GLU A 791 29.85 5.61 -30.54
CA GLU A 791 30.05 6.81 -31.36
C GLU A 791 31.21 7.65 -30.77
N GLY A 792 32.40 7.52 -31.35
CA GLY A 792 33.65 8.14 -30.88
C GLY A 792 33.74 9.68 -30.98
N GLY A 793 32.74 10.42 -30.52
CA GLY A 793 32.72 11.90 -30.53
C GLY A 793 32.68 12.50 -29.13
N LYS A 794 33.83 13.01 -28.66
CA LYS A 794 33.99 13.86 -27.44
C LYS A 794 33.14 13.41 -26.25
N THR A 795 33.70 12.49 -25.46
CA THR A 795 33.25 11.93 -24.15
C THR A 795 32.82 12.94 -23.07
N GLY A 796 32.82 14.24 -23.35
CA GLY A 796 32.77 15.29 -22.35
C GLY A 796 31.42 15.94 -22.09
N ARG A 797 30.27 15.54 -22.67
CA ARG A 797 28.99 16.28 -22.48
C ARG A 797 27.74 15.40 -22.32
N VAL A 798 27.86 14.23 -21.70
CA VAL A 798 26.73 13.32 -21.44
C VAL A 798 26.15 13.50 -20.03
N LEU A 799 24.89 13.09 -19.83
CA LEU A 799 24.22 13.16 -18.52
C LEU A 799 24.70 12.05 -17.58
N PHE A 800 24.80 10.82 -18.09
CA PHE A 800 25.27 9.66 -17.34
C PHE A 800 26.53 9.10 -18.00
N GLN A 801 27.57 8.86 -17.19
CA GLN A 801 28.70 8.03 -17.62
C GLN A 801 28.28 6.56 -17.63
N LEU A 802 28.92 5.75 -18.44
CA LEU A 802 28.71 4.30 -18.41
C LEU A 802 29.52 3.70 -17.27
N HIS A 803 28.91 2.75 -16.57
CA HIS A 803 29.56 2.06 -15.46
C HIS A 803 30.46 0.95 -15.97
N SER A 804 31.66 0.85 -15.39
CA SER A 804 32.54 -0.29 -15.61
C SER A 804 31.95 -1.57 -15.01
N VAL A 805 32.20 -2.70 -15.65
CA VAL A 805 31.79 -4.03 -15.17
C VAL A 805 32.96 -4.67 -14.43
N THR A 806 32.72 -5.25 -13.25
CA THR A 806 33.73 -6.04 -12.56
C THR A 806 33.62 -7.50 -13.00
N LEU A 807 34.69 -8.06 -13.57
CA LEU A 807 34.69 -9.41 -14.10
C LEU A 807 34.53 -10.45 -12.99
N LEU A 808 33.52 -11.30 -13.13
CA LEU A 808 33.29 -12.46 -12.27
C LEU A 808 34.08 -13.67 -12.79
N ASN A 809 34.50 -14.53 -11.88
CA ASN A 809 35.04 -15.85 -12.20
C ASN A 809 33.90 -16.75 -12.70
N SER A 810 34.18 -17.47 -13.78
CA SER A 810 33.27 -18.45 -14.38
C SER A 810 33.23 -19.76 -13.63
#